data_AF-A0A804JCU1-F1
#
_entry.id   AF-A0A804JCU1-F1
#
_cell.length_a   1.000
_cell.length_b   1.000
_cell.length_c   1.000
_cell.angle_alpha   90.00
_cell.angle_beta   90.00
_cell.angle_gamma   90.00
#
_symmetry.space_group_name_H-M   'P 1'
#
loop_
_entity.id
_entity.type
_entity.pdbx_description
1 polymer ?
#
loop_
_entity_poly.entity_id
_entity_poly.type
_entity_poly.pdbx_seq_one_letter_code
_entity_poly.pdbx_strand_id
1 'polypeptide(L)'
;MRLLVHVIEARNLLAMDLNGLSDPYVKLQLGKHRAKTKVVKKNLNPVWDEEFSFRVGDLNEELTVCVLDEDKYFTDDFLGQVKVPLSIVLDAENLTLGATWYQLQPKGKKLKSKDCGEIRLTISMNQKNTEEASAGTRIISDDLASNSDRSGELTKGRHSLSLNDDTESAAAPVLNEMDSLKEEKPNAGTFVDRLFQLFGGKNVEPTCSSTRDVDYSEKMQDVPADEDCEEQMVEACADLPFDELLKTMESKVQSEMPANLPGGVLLDQSYSVAPGDLNSFLFSPSSNFWQSLAEVQGTTGFQAEPWRLENGGESLKRVVTYTKAATKLVKAVTATEEQTYLKADGKNFAVLASVSTPDVPFGSSFRTELLFCIMPGPELSSEEQSSRLVISWRTNFLQSTMMKGIIENGARQGLKDSYIQFAELLSQSIKPVDLKETASSKEQILASMQAEQESDWKLACRFFGNFTVISSVFAVLYVLAHLLLANPSTIQGLEFPGLDLPDSIGEIVVCGVLVLQGERVLNRVGRFLQARKQRGSDHGIKAQGDGWLLTVALIEGSNLAAVDSTGYSDPYVVFTCNGKTKTSSIKFQTLDPQWSEIFEFDAMDDPPSMMNVDVYDFDGPFDEATSLGHAEVNFLKSNLSDLADVWIPLQGKLAQACQSKLHLRVFLNNTRGNDVVTEYISKMEKEVGKKIILRSPQTNSAFQKLFGLPAEEFLINDFTCHLKRKLPMQGRLFLSPRIIGFYANLFGHKTKFFFLWEDIDDIQVIPPSLATMGGPSLLIILRRGRGMDAKHGAKALDPDGRLRFQFQSFVSFSVANRTIMALWKARALSPEQKVQIAEEESGARTLQGEEIGSFLVLEDANMSEVFSSAVDVDINTLMELFDGSSLERRVMEKVGCVDYSVTPWEAVKGDVYQRQIYFKFDKNLSRYGGEVTSTQQKAPLPNKNGWLVEEVMALQGVLLGDYFNLHLRYQIDDLSPKLKACDVHVSLGIAWLKSTKHQKRITKSVISNSSLRLKEMFSKLEDELTQLK
;
A
#
# COMPACT_ATOMS: atom_id res chain seq x y z
N MET A 1 16.67 -32.08 -33.41
CA MET A 1 15.52 -32.98 -33.71
C MET A 1 14.24 -32.14 -33.82
N ARG A 2 13.08 -32.70 -34.22
CA ARG A 2 11.79 -31.97 -34.18
C ARG A 2 10.80 -32.62 -33.22
N LEU A 3 10.20 -31.81 -32.35
CA LEU A 3 9.07 -32.22 -31.49
C LEU A 3 7.77 -31.97 -32.24
N LEU A 4 6.87 -32.94 -32.24
CA LEU A 4 5.50 -32.82 -32.71
C LEU A 4 4.57 -32.90 -31.50
N VAL A 5 3.63 -31.95 -31.41
CA VAL A 5 2.66 -31.83 -30.32
C VAL A 5 1.28 -31.68 -30.94
N HIS A 6 0.44 -32.71 -30.82
CA HIS A 6 -0.97 -32.64 -31.17
C HIS A 6 -1.78 -32.29 -29.91
N VAL A 7 -2.47 -31.16 -29.96
CA VAL A 7 -3.44 -30.72 -28.95
C VAL A 7 -4.83 -31.20 -29.39
N ILE A 8 -5.35 -32.25 -28.76
CA ILE A 8 -6.57 -32.92 -29.20
C ILE A 8 -7.79 -32.26 -28.55
N GLU A 9 -7.92 -32.39 -27.24
CA GLU A 9 -9.12 -31.99 -26.48
C GLU A 9 -8.77 -31.68 -25.01
N ALA A 10 -9.66 -31.02 -24.28
CA ALA A 10 -9.61 -30.92 -22.83
C ALA A 10 -10.98 -31.26 -22.23
N ARG A 11 -11.03 -31.55 -20.92
CA ARG A 11 -12.26 -31.83 -20.19
C ARG A 11 -12.25 -31.30 -18.78
N ASN A 12 -13.45 -31.10 -18.22
CA ASN A 12 -13.67 -30.59 -16.86
C ASN A 12 -12.95 -29.25 -16.60
N LEU A 13 -12.86 -28.37 -17.61
CA LEU A 13 -12.32 -27.03 -17.41
C LEU A 13 -13.23 -26.22 -16.49
N LEU A 14 -12.62 -25.29 -15.75
CA LEU A 14 -13.35 -24.34 -14.91
C LEU A 14 -14.13 -23.36 -15.78
N ALA A 15 -15.40 -23.12 -15.45
CA ALA A 15 -16.13 -21.97 -15.99
C ALA A 15 -15.60 -20.68 -15.34
N MET A 16 -15.13 -19.75 -16.18
CA MET A 16 -14.72 -18.40 -15.76
C MET A 16 -15.72 -17.33 -16.23
N ASP A 17 -16.48 -17.63 -17.28
CA ASP A 17 -17.43 -16.74 -17.91
C ASP A 17 -18.73 -16.62 -17.07
N LEU A 18 -19.36 -15.44 -17.03
CA LEU A 18 -20.63 -15.20 -16.32
C LEU A 18 -21.81 -16.05 -16.84
N ASN A 19 -21.62 -16.73 -17.98
CA ASN A 19 -22.60 -17.65 -18.55
C ASN A 19 -22.43 -19.12 -18.11
N GLY A 20 -21.47 -19.42 -17.23
CA GLY A 20 -21.23 -20.78 -16.70
C GLY A 20 -20.42 -21.70 -17.62
N LEU A 21 -19.74 -21.14 -18.63
CA LEU A 21 -18.87 -21.84 -19.57
C LEU A 21 -17.53 -21.07 -19.67
N SER A 22 -16.80 -21.27 -20.77
CA SER A 22 -15.56 -20.58 -21.15
C SER A 22 -15.40 -20.63 -22.68
N ASP A 23 -14.60 -19.73 -23.26
CA ASP A 23 -14.10 -19.74 -24.64
C ASP A 23 -12.60 -20.21 -24.69
N PRO A 24 -12.26 -21.48 -24.32
CA PRO A 24 -10.87 -21.88 -24.10
C PRO A 24 -10.01 -22.07 -25.37
N TYR A 25 -8.71 -21.82 -25.18
CA TYR A 25 -7.64 -22.13 -26.14
C TYR A 25 -6.31 -22.46 -25.44
N VAL A 26 -5.36 -23.02 -26.20
CA VAL A 26 -4.08 -23.50 -25.67
C VAL A 26 -2.91 -22.69 -26.23
N LYS A 27 -2.04 -22.21 -25.33
CA LYS A 27 -0.72 -21.64 -25.64
C LYS A 27 0.36 -22.69 -25.37
N LEU A 28 1.18 -22.97 -26.39
CA LEU A 28 2.34 -23.86 -26.33
C LEU A 28 3.63 -23.04 -26.28
N GLN A 29 4.58 -23.39 -25.42
CA GLN A 29 5.93 -22.83 -25.42
C GLN A 29 6.99 -23.94 -25.25
N LEU A 30 8.01 -23.90 -26.10
CA LEU A 30 9.25 -24.68 -25.94
C LEU A 30 10.43 -23.71 -26.10
N GLY A 31 11.22 -23.54 -25.04
CA GLY A 31 12.33 -22.59 -25.02
C GLY A 31 11.87 -21.16 -25.37
N LYS A 32 12.35 -20.64 -26.50
CA LYS A 32 11.94 -19.34 -27.07
C LYS A 32 10.78 -19.43 -28.06
N HIS A 33 10.42 -20.61 -28.55
CA HIS A 33 9.38 -20.81 -29.55
C HIS A 33 7.99 -20.89 -28.89
N ARG A 34 6.98 -20.31 -29.53
CA ARG A 34 5.60 -20.25 -29.04
C ARG A 34 4.60 -20.52 -30.17
N ALA A 35 3.48 -21.14 -29.85
CA ALA A 35 2.32 -21.32 -30.73
C ALA A 35 1.02 -21.21 -29.93
N LYS A 36 -0.13 -21.10 -30.62
CA LYS A 36 -1.46 -21.22 -30.00
C LYS A 36 -2.44 -21.95 -30.92
N THR A 37 -3.44 -22.60 -30.33
CA THR A 37 -4.61 -23.13 -31.04
C THR A 37 -5.59 -22.01 -31.41
N LYS A 38 -6.64 -22.37 -32.17
CA LYS A 38 -7.90 -21.64 -32.22
C LYS A 38 -8.63 -21.69 -30.88
N VAL A 39 -9.66 -20.86 -30.79
CA VAL A 39 -10.52 -20.67 -29.63
C VAL A 39 -11.83 -21.41 -29.86
N VAL A 40 -12.18 -22.31 -28.93
CA VAL A 40 -13.43 -23.07 -28.97
C VAL A 40 -14.41 -22.37 -28.02
N LYS A 41 -15.54 -21.89 -28.55
CA LYS A 41 -16.42 -21.00 -27.80
C LYS A 41 -17.46 -21.75 -26.96
N LYS A 42 -17.69 -21.25 -25.74
CA LYS A 42 -18.70 -21.71 -24.77
C LYS A 42 -18.68 -23.21 -24.53
N ASN A 43 -17.51 -23.76 -24.21
CA ASN A 43 -17.35 -25.20 -23.99
C ASN A 43 -16.25 -25.53 -22.96
N LEU A 44 -16.65 -26.19 -21.85
CA LEU A 44 -15.74 -26.68 -20.81
C LEU A 44 -15.03 -28.01 -21.18
N ASN A 45 -15.41 -28.61 -22.30
CA ASN A 45 -14.81 -29.82 -22.87
C ASN A 45 -14.45 -29.58 -24.35
N PRO A 46 -13.51 -28.65 -24.65
CA PRO A 46 -13.17 -28.25 -26.01
C PRO A 46 -12.41 -29.33 -26.77
N VAL A 47 -12.61 -29.38 -28.08
CA VAL A 47 -11.82 -30.19 -29.02
C VAL A 47 -11.19 -29.22 -30.02
N TRP A 48 -9.87 -29.29 -30.17
CA TRP A 48 -9.09 -28.45 -31.09
C TRP A 48 -8.60 -29.24 -32.31
N ASP A 49 -8.07 -30.44 -32.09
CA ASP A 49 -7.46 -31.32 -33.13
C ASP A 49 -6.39 -30.59 -33.96
N GLU A 50 -5.44 -29.91 -33.27
CA GLU A 50 -4.41 -29.07 -33.89
C GLU A 50 -2.98 -29.57 -33.60
N GLU A 51 -2.17 -29.76 -34.66
CA GLU A 51 -0.76 -30.19 -34.59
C GLU A 51 0.24 -29.04 -34.72
N PHE A 52 1.30 -29.10 -33.90
CA PHE A 52 2.38 -28.09 -33.85
C PHE A 52 3.76 -28.74 -33.92
N SER A 53 4.69 -28.12 -34.66
CA SER A 53 6.07 -28.62 -34.80
C SER A 53 7.10 -27.62 -34.26
N PHE A 54 7.90 -28.05 -33.29
CA PHE A 54 8.97 -27.26 -32.68
C PHE A 54 10.35 -27.81 -33.05
N ARG A 55 11.33 -26.91 -33.20
CA ARG A 55 12.76 -27.28 -33.21
C ARG A 55 13.22 -27.34 -31.75
N VAL A 56 13.76 -28.47 -31.33
CA VAL A 56 14.42 -28.58 -30.01
C VAL A 56 15.81 -27.97 -30.11
N GLY A 57 16.13 -27.02 -29.23
CA GLY A 57 17.45 -26.38 -29.14
C GLY A 57 18.36 -27.05 -28.13
N ASP A 58 17.80 -27.47 -26.99
CA ASP A 58 18.48 -28.22 -25.93
C ASP A 58 17.56 -29.35 -25.42
N LEU A 59 18.13 -30.52 -25.15
CA LEU A 59 17.37 -31.69 -24.66
C LEU A 59 16.88 -31.50 -23.21
N ASN A 60 17.44 -30.52 -22.49
CA ASN A 60 16.99 -30.11 -21.16
C ASN A 60 15.79 -29.13 -21.18
N GLU A 61 15.25 -28.77 -22.35
CA GLU A 61 14.07 -27.91 -22.44
C GLU A 61 12.79 -28.62 -21.93
N GLU A 62 11.85 -27.86 -21.37
CA GLU A 62 10.51 -28.35 -21.00
C GLU A 62 9.47 -27.79 -21.99
N LEU A 63 8.61 -28.65 -22.54
CA LEU A 63 7.38 -28.20 -23.20
C LEU A 63 6.41 -27.69 -22.12
N THR A 64 6.04 -26.42 -22.20
CA THR A 64 4.98 -25.83 -21.35
C THR A 64 3.70 -25.68 -22.18
N VAL A 65 2.60 -26.22 -21.67
CA VAL A 65 1.27 -26.17 -22.28
C VAL A 65 0.34 -25.45 -21.31
N CYS A 66 -0.22 -24.31 -21.70
CA CYS A 66 -1.14 -23.52 -20.87
C CYS A 66 -2.51 -23.41 -21.55
N VAL A 67 -3.58 -23.70 -20.82
CA VAL A 67 -4.97 -23.45 -21.25
C VAL A 67 -5.44 -22.13 -20.66
N LEU A 68 -6.05 -21.29 -21.49
CA LEU A 68 -6.61 -19.99 -21.10
C LEU A 68 -7.97 -19.77 -21.76
N ASP A 69 -8.76 -18.86 -21.19
CA ASP A 69 -10.00 -18.34 -21.74
C ASP A 69 -9.71 -17.16 -22.73
N GLU A 70 -10.59 -16.88 -23.71
CA GLU A 70 -10.47 -15.71 -24.62
C GLU A 70 -11.45 -14.59 -24.23
N ASP A 71 -11.04 -13.76 -23.27
CA ASP A 71 -11.74 -12.53 -22.91
C ASP A 71 -11.66 -11.45 -24.00
N LYS A 72 -12.78 -11.21 -24.70
CA LYS A 72 -12.87 -10.15 -25.74
C LYS A 72 -12.57 -8.73 -25.25
N TYR A 73 -12.64 -8.48 -23.95
CA TYR A 73 -12.54 -7.14 -23.35
C TYR A 73 -11.59 -7.05 -22.15
N PHE A 74 -10.98 -8.18 -21.73
CA PHE A 74 -10.09 -8.27 -20.57
C PHE A 74 -8.82 -9.07 -20.91
N THR A 75 -8.12 -9.58 -19.90
CA THR A 75 -6.88 -10.36 -20.10
C THR A 75 -7.15 -11.85 -19.88
N ASP A 76 -7.02 -12.66 -20.94
CA ASP A 76 -7.15 -14.12 -21.00
C ASP A 76 -7.04 -14.83 -19.64
N ASP A 77 -8.17 -15.28 -19.08
CA ASP A 77 -8.16 -15.90 -17.76
C ASP A 77 -7.47 -17.28 -17.76
N PHE A 78 -6.74 -17.61 -16.68
CA PHE A 78 -5.85 -18.78 -16.66
C PHE A 78 -6.55 -20.03 -16.12
N LEU A 79 -6.85 -20.98 -17.01
CA LEU A 79 -7.54 -22.23 -16.66
C LEU A 79 -6.58 -23.28 -16.06
N GLY A 80 -5.37 -23.42 -16.60
CA GLY A 80 -4.36 -24.33 -16.05
C GLY A 80 -3.13 -24.54 -16.94
N GLN A 81 -2.12 -25.25 -16.43
CA GLN A 81 -0.93 -25.63 -17.22
C GLN A 81 -0.44 -27.05 -16.95
N VAL A 82 0.21 -27.67 -17.93
CA VAL A 82 1.10 -28.83 -17.74
C VAL A 82 2.50 -28.51 -18.29
N LYS A 83 3.52 -29.13 -17.67
CA LYS A 83 4.90 -29.13 -18.13
C LYS A 83 5.34 -30.56 -18.43
N VAL A 84 5.98 -30.77 -19.59
CA VAL A 84 6.50 -32.07 -20.02
C VAL A 84 7.99 -31.89 -20.35
N PRO A 85 8.91 -32.39 -19.50
CA PRO A 85 10.33 -32.47 -19.82
C PRO A 85 10.58 -33.35 -21.06
N LEU A 86 11.48 -32.93 -21.95
CA LEU A 86 11.76 -33.67 -23.19
C LEU A 86 12.38 -35.05 -22.96
N SER A 87 13.09 -35.27 -21.85
CA SER A 87 13.66 -36.58 -21.48
C SER A 87 12.61 -37.69 -21.52
N ILE A 88 11.42 -37.45 -20.96
CA ILE A 88 10.33 -38.44 -20.90
C ILE A 88 9.91 -38.89 -22.32
N VAL A 89 10.00 -38.00 -23.32
CA VAL A 89 9.69 -38.31 -24.72
C VAL A 89 10.82 -39.11 -25.40
N LEU A 90 12.07 -38.91 -24.95
CA LEU A 90 13.25 -39.61 -25.46
C LEU A 90 13.39 -41.02 -24.84
N ASP A 91 12.98 -41.18 -23.58
CA ASP A 91 13.00 -42.45 -22.83
C ASP A 91 11.86 -43.41 -23.24
N ALA A 92 10.88 -42.93 -24.02
CA ALA A 92 9.73 -43.71 -24.48
C ALA A 92 10.09 -44.63 -25.67
N GLU A 93 9.64 -45.89 -25.64
CA GLU A 93 10.04 -46.97 -26.56
C GLU A 93 9.87 -46.67 -28.07
N ASN A 94 8.95 -45.76 -28.42
CA ASN A 94 8.68 -45.34 -29.80
C ASN A 94 8.92 -43.83 -30.04
N LEU A 95 9.68 -43.17 -29.16
CA LEU A 95 9.89 -41.71 -29.13
C LEU A 95 8.56 -40.92 -29.08
N THR A 96 7.51 -41.50 -28.49
CA THR A 96 6.19 -40.86 -28.33
C THR A 96 5.51 -41.29 -27.05
N LEU A 97 4.74 -40.37 -26.46
CA LEU A 97 3.94 -40.59 -25.25
C LEU A 97 2.50 -41.07 -25.55
N GLY A 98 2.17 -41.29 -26.84
CA GLY A 98 0.81 -41.63 -27.27
C GLY A 98 -0.20 -40.52 -26.96
N ALA A 99 -1.49 -40.80 -27.23
CA ALA A 99 -2.59 -39.89 -26.88
C ALA A 99 -2.94 -40.05 -25.40
N THR A 100 -2.40 -39.19 -24.54
CA THR A 100 -2.51 -39.31 -23.07
C THR A 100 -3.16 -38.08 -22.44
N TRP A 101 -3.84 -38.30 -21.31
CA TRP A 101 -4.46 -37.25 -20.51
C TRP A 101 -3.46 -36.70 -19.48
N TYR A 102 -3.41 -35.38 -19.35
CA TYR A 102 -2.54 -34.66 -18.45
C TYR A 102 -3.37 -33.75 -17.52
N GLN A 103 -3.27 -33.97 -16.22
CA GLN A 103 -3.92 -33.14 -15.20
C GLN A 103 -3.31 -31.72 -15.19
N LEU A 104 -4.13 -30.71 -15.45
CA LEU A 104 -3.72 -29.31 -15.42
C LEU A 104 -3.45 -28.85 -13.99
N GLN A 105 -2.45 -27.98 -13.83
CA GLN A 105 -1.97 -27.50 -12.53
C GLN A 105 -2.21 -25.98 -12.37
N PRO A 106 -2.55 -25.52 -11.16
CA PRO A 106 -2.69 -24.09 -10.85
C PRO A 106 -1.34 -23.38 -10.77
N LYS A 107 -1.36 -22.05 -10.96
CA LYS A 107 -0.16 -21.22 -11.13
C LYS A 107 0.50 -20.79 -9.81
N GLY A 108 0.87 -21.73 -8.95
CA GLY A 108 1.73 -21.46 -7.78
C GLY A 108 1.68 -22.49 -6.66
N LYS A 109 2.77 -22.62 -5.90
CA LYS A 109 2.96 -23.63 -4.83
C LYS A 109 2.02 -23.51 -3.60
N LYS A 110 1.07 -22.56 -3.58
CA LYS A 110 0.17 -22.32 -2.43
C LYS A 110 -1.29 -22.72 -2.63
N LEU A 111 -1.75 -23.02 -3.86
CA LEU A 111 -3.06 -23.62 -4.08
C LEU A 111 -2.91 -25.14 -4.17
N LYS A 112 -3.26 -25.84 -3.09
CA LYS A 112 -3.73 -27.23 -3.17
C LYS A 112 -5.26 -27.21 -3.31
N SER A 113 -5.82 -28.21 -4.00
CA SER A 113 -7.26 -28.42 -4.23
C SER A 113 -8.03 -27.22 -4.84
N LYS A 114 -7.62 -26.76 -6.03
CA LYS A 114 -8.60 -26.37 -7.07
C LYS A 114 -8.37 -27.33 -8.25
N ASP A 115 -9.43 -28.00 -8.71
CA ASP A 115 -9.35 -28.81 -9.91
C ASP A 115 -9.31 -27.87 -11.13
N CYS A 116 -8.38 -28.12 -12.04
CA CYS A 116 -8.18 -27.34 -13.27
C CYS A 116 -8.58 -28.14 -14.53
N GLY A 117 -9.09 -29.35 -14.36
CA GLY A 117 -9.40 -30.27 -15.47
C GLY A 117 -8.18 -30.95 -16.06
N GLU A 118 -8.38 -31.62 -17.19
CA GLU A 118 -7.35 -32.39 -17.89
C GLU A 118 -7.29 -32.02 -19.37
N ILE A 119 -6.10 -32.14 -19.98
CA ILE A 119 -5.87 -31.95 -21.42
C ILE A 119 -5.32 -33.23 -22.06
N ARG A 120 -5.84 -33.62 -23.22
CA ARG A 120 -5.38 -34.78 -24.00
C ARG A 120 -4.42 -34.33 -25.09
N LEU A 121 -3.18 -34.82 -25.02
CA LEU A 121 -2.10 -34.47 -25.94
C LEU A 121 -1.51 -35.74 -26.57
N THR A 122 -0.99 -35.62 -27.79
CA THR A 122 0.00 -36.58 -28.31
C THR A 122 1.32 -35.87 -28.53
N ILE A 123 2.39 -36.39 -27.94
CA ILE A 123 3.74 -35.82 -28.06
C ILE A 123 4.65 -36.87 -28.70
N SER A 124 5.41 -36.49 -29.73
CA SER A 124 6.36 -37.38 -30.42
C SER A 124 7.62 -36.66 -30.91
N MET A 125 8.72 -37.41 -31.03
CA MET A 125 10.04 -36.90 -31.42
C MET A 125 10.46 -37.48 -32.78
N ASN A 126 10.49 -36.63 -33.82
CA ASN A 126 10.88 -37.05 -35.16
C ASN A 126 12.39 -36.80 -35.41
N GLN A 127 13.11 -37.89 -35.68
CA GLN A 127 14.48 -37.87 -36.20
C GLN A 127 14.43 -38.14 -37.71
N LYS A 128 14.74 -37.12 -38.53
CA LYS A 128 14.99 -37.32 -39.96
C LYS A 128 16.40 -37.88 -40.18
N ASN A 129 16.50 -39.19 -40.34
CA ASN A 129 17.61 -39.78 -41.08
C ASN A 129 17.60 -39.22 -42.52
N THR A 130 18.77 -38.98 -43.10
CA THR A 130 18.91 -38.23 -44.37
C THR A 130 19.74 -39.00 -45.40
N GLU A 131 19.17 -40.10 -45.87
CA GLU A 131 19.53 -40.86 -47.07
C GLU A 131 18.18 -41.28 -47.70
N GLU A 132 17.95 -41.34 -49.02
CA GLU A 132 18.86 -41.14 -50.17
C GLU A 132 18.37 -39.98 -51.09
N ALA A 133 18.96 -39.87 -52.30
CA ALA A 133 18.62 -38.87 -53.31
C ALA A 133 18.09 -39.51 -54.62
N SER A 134 17.62 -38.66 -55.53
CA SER A 134 16.99 -38.96 -56.84
C SER A 134 15.49 -39.34 -56.78
N ALA A 135 14.62 -38.96 -57.73
CA ALA A 135 14.85 -38.21 -58.98
C ALA A 135 13.68 -37.26 -59.36
N GLY A 136 14.01 -36.07 -59.89
CA GLY A 136 13.09 -35.17 -60.61
C GLY A 136 12.15 -34.31 -59.74
N THR A 137 11.72 -33.10 -60.15
CA THR A 137 12.09 -32.27 -61.32
C THR A 137 11.75 -30.80 -61.04
N ARG A 138 12.73 -29.89 -61.30
CA ARG A 138 12.66 -28.47 -61.80
C ARG A 138 11.35 -27.66 -61.59
N ILE A 139 11.35 -26.36 -61.22
CA ILE A 139 12.41 -25.32 -61.28
C ILE A 139 12.04 -24.06 -60.43
N ILE A 140 13.04 -23.37 -59.85
CA ILE A 140 13.27 -21.90 -59.61
C ILE A 140 12.05 -20.94 -59.56
N SER A 141 11.93 -19.89 -58.71
CA SER A 141 12.50 -19.49 -57.39
C SER A 141 11.78 -18.18 -56.91
N ASP A 142 12.15 -17.70 -55.72
CA ASP A 142 12.02 -16.35 -55.08
C ASP A 142 11.75 -15.13 -56.01
N ASP A 143 11.13 -14.02 -55.59
CA ASP A 143 11.15 -13.42 -54.23
C ASP A 143 10.01 -12.39 -53.93
N LEU A 144 9.87 -12.02 -52.64
CA LEU A 144 9.32 -10.78 -52.02
C LEU A 144 8.09 -9.97 -52.60
N ALA A 145 7.06 -9.88 -51.74
CA ALA A 145 6.37 -8.65 -51.27
C ALA A 145 5.10 -8.03 -51.95
N SER A 146 4.28 -7.43 -51.06
CA SER A 146 3.27 -6.35 -51.24
C SER A 146 1.80 -6.65 -51.65
N ASN A 147 0.90 -6.17 -50.77
CA ASN A 147 -0.32 -5.35 -50.98
C ASN A 147 -1.53 -5.75 -51.87
N SER A 148 -2.64 -5.08 -51.52
CA SER A 148 -3.88 -4.78 -52.27
C SER A 148 -4.98 -5.84 -52.42
N ASP A 149 -6.09 -5.57 -51.74
CA ASP A 149 -7.46 -5.42 -52.27
C ASP A 149 -7.78 -5.96 -53.68
N ARG A 150 -8.91 -6.67 -53.82
CA ARG A 150 -10.18 -5.98 -54.12
C ARG A 150 -11.47 -6.82 -54.01
N SER A 151 -12.53 -6.10 -53.66
CA SER A 151 -13.96 -6.25 -54.01
C SER A 151 -14.45 -7.47 -54.82
N GLY A 152 -15.55 -8.05 -54.34
CA GLY A 152 -16.56 -8.70 -55.19
C GLY A 152 -17.95 -8.08 -54.93
N GLU A 153 -18.57 -7.50 -55.96
CA GLU A 153 -19.93 -6.93 -55.87
C GLU A 153 -21.01 -8.03 -55.83
N LEU A 154 -22.20 -7.71 -55.34
CA LEU A 154 -23.44 -8.07 -56.05
C LEU A 154 -24.62 -7.18 -55.68
N THR A 155 -25.46 -6.88 -56.67
CA THR A 155 -26.46 -5.81 -56.65
C THR A 155 -27.88 -6.31 -56.39
N LYS A 156 -28.68 -5.47 -55.71
CA LYS A 156 -30.14 -5.19 -55.83
C LYS A 156 -30.68 -4.70 -54.48
N GLY A 157 -31.69 -3.84 -54.40
CA GLY A 157 -32.42 -3.17 -55.48
C GLY A 157 -33.83 -2.76 -55.04
N ARG A 158 -33.97 -1.49 -54.59
CA ARG A 158 -35.17 -0.61 -54.50
C ARG A 158 -36.58 -1.21 -54.50
N HIS A 159 -37.47 -0.68 -53.65
CA HIS A 159 -38.55 0.29 -54.00
C HIS A 159 -39.45 0.55 -52.76
N SER A 160 -39.48 1.77 -52.18
CA SER A 160 -40.38 2.93 -52.46
C SER A 160 -41.86 2.66 -52.12
N LEU A 161 -42.63 3.52 -51.44
CA LEU A 161 -42.94 4.96 -51.66
C LEU A 161 -43.31 5.62 -50.29
N SER A 162 -42.89 6.84 -49.90
CA SER A 162 -43.43 8.21 -50.22
C SER A 162 -44.94 8.37 -49.99
N LEU A 163 -45.49 9.41 -49.35
CA LEU A 163 -45.27 10.88 -49.40
C LEU A 163 -45.56 11.51 -48.00
N ASN A 164 -44.89 12.57 -47.49
CA ASN A 164 -44.90 14.01 -47.86
C ASN A 164 -46.20 14.76 -47.48
N ASP A 165 -46.20 16.04 -47.07
CA ASP A 165 -45.08 17.01 -46.85
C ASP A 165 -44.85 17.26 -45.32
N ASP A 166 -44.84 18.42 -44.63
CA ASP A 166 -45.01 19.86 -44.94
C ASP A 166 -44.59 20.73 -43.71
N THR A 167 -44.11 22.01 -43.70
CA THR A 167 -43.26 22.84 -44.60
C THR A 167 -42.84 24.18 -43.90
N GLU A 168 -41.54 24.56 -43.92
CA GLU A 168 -40.98 25.96 -43.87
C GLU A 168 -41.13 26.91 -42.62
N SER A 169 -40.40 28.05 -42.44
CA SER A 169 -39.11 28.58 -43.01
C SER A 169 -38.42 29.69 -42.15
N ALA A 170 -37.10 29.55 -41.96
CA ALA A 170 -35.98 30.53 -42.04
C ALA A 170 -35.85 31.91 -41.30
N ALA A 171 -34.56 32.30 -41.22
CA ALA A 171 -33.95 33.66 -41.21
C ALA A 171 -33.69 34.41 -39.88
N ALA A 172 -32.55 35.13 -39.88
CA ALA A 172 -31.98 36.02 -38.85
C ALA A 172 -31.57 37.37 -39.55
N PRO A 173 -30.68 38.29 -39.07
CA PRO A 173 -29.89 38.41 -37.81
C PRO A 173 -29.82 39.87 -37.22
N VAL A 174 -28.74 40.22 -36.47
CA VAL A 174 -28.08 41.55 -36.26
C VAL A 174 -27.98 42.13 -34.80
N LEU A 175 -26.80 41.92 -34.19
CA LEU A 175 -25.83 42.85 -33.51
C LEU A 175 -26.18 43.96 -32.46
N ASN A 176 -25.18 44.13 -31.54
CA ASN A 176 -24.74 45.32 -30.76
C ASN A 176 -25.63 45.83 -29.58
N GLU A 177 -25.13 46.48 -28.50
CA GLU A 177 -23.75 46.90 -28.13
C GLU A 177 -23.48 46.90 -26.57
N MET A 178 -22.55 47.74 -26.09
CA MET A 178 -21.75 47.62 -24.84
C MET A 178 -22.21 48.47 -23.63
N ASP A 179 -21.87 48.01 -22.40
CA ASP A 179 -21.11 48.76 -21.34
C ASP A 179 -21.72 49.11 -19.95
N SER A 180 -20.83 49.06 -18.94
CA SER A 180 -20.76 49.82 -17.66
C SER A 180 -21.65 49.51 -16.41
N LEU A 181 -21.03 48.78 -15.47
CA LEU A 181 -21.05 48.87 -13.98
C LEU A 181 -22.04 49.80 -13.23
N LYS A 182 -22.76 49.25 -12.23
CA LYS A 182 -22.42 49.40 -10.78
C LYS A 182 -23.24 48.51 -9.81
N GLU A 183 -22.86 48.55 -8.53
CA GLU A 183 -23.28 47.62 -7.45
C GLU A 183 -24.63 47.98 -6.80
N GLU A 184 -25.40 46.97 -6.39
CA GLU A 184 -26.03 46.94 -5.05
C GLU A 184 -26.37 45.50 -4.60
N LYS A 185 -26.53 45.31 -3.28
CA LYS A 185 -26.90 44.06 -2.56
C LYS A 185 -27.79 44.48 -1.38
N PRO A 186 -28.62 43.60 -0.77
CA PRO A 186 -28.64 42.14 -0.89
C PRO A 186 -30.04 41.50 -1.06
N ASN A 187 -30.08 40.20 -1.38
CA ASN A 187 -30.62 39.19 -0.44
C ASN A 187 -30.33 37.76 -0.90
N ALA A 188 -30.14 36.84 0.06
CA ALA A 188 -29.74 35.47 -0.20
C ALA A 188 -30.94 34.51 -0.13
N GLY A 189 -31.50 34.14 -1.28
CA GLY A 189 -32.30 32.93 -1.42
C GLY A 189 -31.39 31.71 -1.59
N THR A 190 -31.72 30.59 -0.95
CA THR A 190 -30.86 29.40 -0.93
C THR A 190 -30.77 28.74 -2.30
N PHE A 191 -29.59 28.22 -2.66
CA PHE A 191 -29.36 27.51 -3.92
C PHE A 191 -30.31 26.30 -4.10
N VAL A 192 -30.67 25.67 -2.98
CA VAL A 192 -31.62 24.55 -2.88
C VAL A 192 -33.02 24.92 -3.43
N ASP A 193 -33.54 26.11 -3.13
CA ASP A 193 -34.88 26.53 -3.54
C ASP A 193 -34.98 26.68 -5.07
N ARG A 194 -33.90 27.16 -5.70
CA ARG A 194 -33.78 27.21 -7.17
C ARG A 194 -33.69 25.82 -7.79
N LEU A 195 -33.07 24.86 -7.10
CA LEU A 195 -33.00 23.48 -7.56
C LEU A 195 -34.39 22.83 -7.58
N PHE A 196 -35.19 23.04 -6.53
CA PHE A 196 -36.58 22.53 -6.48
C PHE A 196 -37.47 23.12 -7.57
N GLN A 197 -37.34 24.41 -7.89
CA GLN A 197 -38.12 25.04 -8.96
C GLN A 197 -37.79 24.52 -10.38
N LEU A 198 -36.58 23.99 -10.61
CA LEU A 198 -36.17 23.47 -11.92
C LEU A 198 -36.68 22.04 -12.21
N PHE A 199 -37.09 21.30 -11.18
CA PHE A 199 -37.56 19.90 -11.32
C PHE A 199 -38.99 19.67 -10.79
N GLY A 200 -39.63 20.67 -10.20
CA GLY A 200 -41.01 20.62 -9.72
C GLY A 200 -42.05 20.79 -10.83
N GLY A 201 -42.52 19.69 -11.42
CA GLY A 201 -43.60 19.70 -12.41
C GLY A 201 -44.98 20.01 -11.81
N LYS A 202 -45.45 21.26 -11.95
CA LYS A 202 -46.84 21.75 -11.76
C LYS A 202 -47.64 21.11 -10.61
N ASN A 203 -47.66 21.78 -9.45
CA ASN A 203 -48.76 21.62 -8.50
C ASN A 203 -50.08 22.11 -9.12
N VAL A 204 -51.18 21.41 -8.81
CA VAL A 204 -52.54 21.96 -8.83
C VAL A 204 -53.01 21.99 -7.38
N GLU A 205 -53.22 23.18 -6.83
CA GLU A 205 -53.66 23.37 -5.45
C GLU A 205 -55.21 23.39 -5.31
N PRO A 206 -55.75 23.16 -4.09
CA PRO A 206 -57.08 22.57 -3.93
C PRO A 206 -58.20 23.59 -3.67
N THR A 207 -59.43 23.10 -3.50
CA THR A 207 -60.54 23.86 -2.91
C THR A 207 -61.38 22.93 -2.02
N CYS A 208 -61.79 23.43 -0.85
CA CYS A 208 -62.47 22.64 0.19
C CYS A 208 -63.98 22.51 -0.04
N SER A 209 -64.61 21.42 0.43
CA SER A 209 -65.78 21.51 1.33
C SER A 209 -66.34 20.15 1.82
N SER A 210 -66.81 20.16 3.07
CA SER A 210 -67.87 19.34 3.70
C SER A 210 -68.05 17.84 3.39
N THR A 211 -67.92 17.06 4.46
CA THR A 211 -68.69 15.85 4.82
C THR A 211 -70.10 15.69 4.24
N ARG A 212 -70.43 14.46 3.80
CA ARG A 212 -71.68 13.74 4.13
C ARG A 212 -71.69 12.26 3.70
N ASP A 213 -71.79 11.38 4.69
CA ASP A 213 -72.85 10.38 4.88
C ASP A 213 -73.31 9.45 3.71
N VAL A 214 -73.22 8.14 3.99
CA VAL A 214 -74.34 7.14 3.99
C VAL A 214 -74.49 6.08 2.86
N ASP A 215 -74.52 4.83 3.35
CA ASP A 215 -75.20 3.58 2.91
C ASP A 215 -74.67 2.54 1.88
N TYR A 216 -74.42 1.35 2.46
CA TYR A 216 -74.86 -0.02 2.09
C TYR A 216 -74.56 -0.69 0.72
N SER A 217 -73.58 -1.61 0.79
CA SER A 217 -73.78 -3.07 0.76
C SER A 217 -73.97 -3.85 -0.56
N GLU A 218 -73.56 -5.13 -0.49
CA GLU A 218 -73.69 -6.24 -1.44
C GLU A 218 -72.88 -6.13 -2.77
N LYS A 219 -72.30 -7.22 -3.30
CA LYS A 219 -72.58 -8.66 -3.07
C LYS A 219 -71.31 -9.54 -3.23
N MET A 220 -71.27 -10.68 -2.52
CA MET A 220 -70.24 -11.74 -2.66
C MET A 220 -70.49 -12.66 -3.86
N GLN A 221 -69.48 -13.46 -4.23
CA GLN A 221 -69.64 -14.81 -4.78
C GLN A 221 -68.58 -15.75 -4.19
N ASP A 222 -68.97 -16.99 -3.89
CA ASP A 222 -68.31 -17.87 -2.92
C ASP A 222 -67.41 -18.96 -3.54
N VAL A 223 -66.36 -19.34 -2.80
CA VAL A 223 -65.80 -20.71 -2.74
C VAL A 223 -65.46 -20.96 -1.25
N PRO A 224 -65.82 -22.12 -0.65
CA PRO A 224 -65.98 -22.22 0.80
C PRO A 224 -64.69 -22.46 1.60
N ALA A 225 -64.82 -22.17 2.90
CA ALA A 225 -63.76 -22.11 3.91
C ALA A 225 -63.23 -23.45 4.44
N ASP A 226 -62.03 -23.37 5.04
CA ASP A 226 -61.58 -24.18 6.20
C ASP A 226 -61.15 -23.21 7.33
N GLU A 227 -61.93 -22.14 7.53
CA GLU A 227 -61.72 -21.09 8.53
C GLU A 227 -62.46 -21.42 9.84
N ASP A 228 -61.89 -22.28 10.68
CA ASP A 228 -62.43 -22.58 12.02
C ASP A 228 -61.31 -22.84 13.06
N CYS A 229 -60.08 -22.40 12.77
CA CYS A 229 -58.90 -22.62 13.63
C CYS A 229 -57.98 -21.42 13.83
N GLU A 230 -57.96 -20.41 12.94
CA GLU A 230 -57.02 -19.28 13.07
C GLU A 230 -57.51 -18.17 14.01
N GLU A 231 -58.77 -17.74 13.91
CA GLU A 231 -59.29 -16.61 14.71
C GLU A 231 -59.21 -16.86 16.23
N GLN A 232 -59.45 -18.09 16.69
CA GLN A 232 -59.38 -18.45 18.12
C GLN A 232 -57.96 -18.37 18.71
N MET A 233 -56.90 -18.38 17.90
CA MET A 233 -55.53 -18.21 18.40
C MET A 233 -55.10 -16.74 18.52
N VAL A 234 -55.70 -15.83 17.76
CA VAL A 234 -55.26 -14.43 17.70
C VAL A 234 -55.65 -13.65 18.96
N GLU A 235 -56.88 -13.83 19.48
CA GLU A 235 -57.28 -13.23 20.76
C GLU A 235 -56.50 -13.84 21.95
N ALA A 236 -56.19 -15.13 21.90
CA ALA A 236 -55.55 -15.86 23.01
C ALA A 236 -54.09 -15.42 23.30
N CYS A 237 -53.39 -14.82 22.34
CA CYS A 237 -52.00 -14.38 22.51
C CYS A 237 -51.84 -12.91 22.95
N ALA A 238 -52.92 -12.12 23.06
CA ALA A 238 -52.85 -10.69 23.33
C ALA A 238 -52.37 -10.32 24.76
N ASP A 239 -52.62 -11.19 25.74
CA ASP A 239 -52.33 -10.95 27.16
C ASP A 239 -51.08 -11.71 27.69
N LEU A 240 -50.32 -12.38 26.82
CA LEU A 240 -49.15 -13.15 27.24
C LEU A 240 -47.96 -12.25 27.65
N PRO A 241 -47.24 -12.54 28.75
CA PRO A 241 -46.07 -11.77 29.15
C PRO A 241 -44.92 -11.96 28.14
N PHE A 242 -44.12 -10.90 27.97
CA PHE A 242 -43.03 -10.82 26.99
C PHE A 242 -42.07 -12.02 27.03
N ASP A 243 -41.74 -12.53 28.22
CA ASP A 243 -40.84 -13.68 28.40
C ASP A 243 -41.43 -15.00 27.92
N GLU A 244 -42.76 -15.14 27.83
CA GLU A 244 -43.43 -16.33 27.29
C GLU A 244 -43.58 -16.24 25.76
N LEU A 245 -43.79 -15.03 25.22
CA LEU A 245 -43.71 -14.77 23.78
C LEU A 245 -42.32 -15.10 23.22
N LEU A 246 -41.24 -14.73 23.91
CA LEU A 246 -39.86 -15.08 23.52
C LEU A 246 -39.59 -16.59 23.59
N LYS A 247 -40.00 -17.29 24.67
CA LYS A 247 -39.88 -18.75 24.78
C LYS A 247 -40.65 -19.50 23.70
N THR A 248 -41.75 -18.93 23.22
CA THR A 248 -42.54 -19.49 22.12
C THR A 248 -41.73 -19.52 20.82
N MET A 249 -40.94 -18.47 20.53
CA MET A 249 -40.00 -18.47 19.40
C MET A 249 -38.78 -19.39 19.63
N GLU A 250 -38.23 -19.42 20.85
CA GLU A 250 -37.08 -20.29 21.23
C GLU A 250 -37.36 -21.76 20.92
N SER A 251 -38.61 -22.21 21.10
CA SER A 251 -39.04 -23.58 20.81
C SER A 251 -39.12 -23.95 19.31
N LYS A 252 -39.10 -22.97 18.40
CA LYS A 252 -39.37 -23.16 16.96
C LYS A 252 -38.19 -22.84 16.02
N VAL A 253 -37.28 -21.92 16.38
CA VAL A 253 -36.35 -21.30 15.42
C VAL A 253 -34.91 -21.83 15.53
N GLN A 254 -34.55 -22.82 14.71
CA GLN A 254 -33.17 -23.29 14.52
C GLN A 254 -32.39 -22.54 13.41
N SER A 255 -32.66 -21.24 13.20
CA SER A 255 -31.93 -20.43 12.23
C SER A 255 -30.52 -20.05 12.71
N GLU A 256 -29.59 -19.95 11.75
CA GLU A 256 -28.33 -19.23 11.93
C GLU A 256 -28.58 -17.72 12.19
N MET A 257 -27.56 -17.02 12.68
CA MET A 257 -27.64 -15.59 12.98
C MET A 257 -27.60 -14.75 11.68
N PRO A 258 -28.49 -13.75 11.49
CA PRO A 258 -28.46 -12.90 10.31
C PRO A 258 -27.13 -12.14 10.16
N ALA A 259 -26.61 -12.04 8.93
CA ALA A 259 -25.41 -11.28 8.62
C ALA A 259 -25.64 -9.76 8.67
N ASN A 260 -24.58 -9.00 8.94
CA ASN A 260 -24.61 -7.54 9.00
C ASN A 260 -25.16 -6.90 7.72
N LEU A 261 -25.93 -5.83 7.88
CA LEU A 261 -26.55 -5.10 6.77
C LEU A 261 -25.51 -4.26 5.99
N PRO A 262 -25.65 -4.14 4.64
CA PRO A 262 -24.62 -3.59 3.75
C PRO A 262 -24.48 -2.05 3.75
N GLY A 263 -25.18 -1.32 4.62
CA GLY A 263 -24.90 0.10 4.88
C GLY A 263 -23.76 0.33 5.88
N GLY A 264 -23.34 -0.72 6.58
CA GLY A 264 -22.27 -0.71 7.57
C GLY A 264 -22.75 -0.95 9.00
N VAL A 265 -21.81 -0.92 9.95
CA VAL A 265 -22.03 -1.10 11.39
C VAL A 265 -22.05 0.26 12.08
N LEU A 266 -23.06 0.49 12.93
CA LEU A 266 -23.25 1.70 13.74
C LEU A 266 -22.69 1.53 15.16
N LEU A 267 -22.75 0.31 15.69
CA LEU A 267 -22.23 -0.05 17.02
C LEU A 267 -21.75 -1.51 17.00
N ASP A 268 -20.61 -1.77 17.64
CA ASP A 268 -20.12 -3.12 17.95
C ASP A 268 -19.39 -3.05 19.29
N GLN A 269 -20.07 -3.42 20.38
CA GLN A 269 -19.58 -3.23 21.74
C GLN A 269 -20.01 -4.39 22.65
N SER A 270 -19.15 -4.74 23.60
CA SER A 270 -19.46 -5.74 24.64
C SER A 270 -19.80 -5.07 25.97
N TYR A 271 -20.77 -5.63 26.69
CA TYR A 271 -21.30 -5.11 27.96
C TYR A 271 -21.32 -6.21 29.03
N SER A 272 -21.08 -5.84 30.30
CA SER A 272 -21.09 -6.72 31.47
C SER A 272 -22.53 -7.02 31.93
N VAL A 273 -23.28 -7.72 31.07
CA VAL A 273 -24.68 -8.11 31.27
C VAL A 273 -24.99 -9.34 30.41
N ALA A 274 -25.89 -10.23 30.86
CA ALA A 274 -26.28 -11.40 30.08
C ALA A 274 -27.07 -11.02 28.81
N PRO A 275 -27.01 -11.81 27.72
CA PRO A 275 -27.75 -11.53 26.49
C PRO A 275 -29.25 -11.33 26.67
N GLY A 276 -29.90 -12.15 27.50
CA GLY A 276 -31.33 -12.05 27.81
C GLY A 276 -31.67 -10.76 28.56
N ASP A 277 -30.86 -10.37 29.55
CA ASP A 277 -31.05 -9.13 30.30
C ASP A 277 -30.86 -7.89 29.42
N LEU A 278 -29.89 -7.89 28.51
CA LEU A 278 -29.68 -6.81 27.54
C LEU A 278 -30.83 -6.73 26.52
N ASN A 279 -31.32 -7.88 26.04
CA ASN A 279 -32.51 -7.94 25.18
C ASN A 279 -33.73 -7.36 25.90
N SER A 280 -33.96 -7.72 27.16
CA SER A 280 -35.05 -7.20 27.97
C SER A 280 -34.89 -5.69 28.25
N PHE A 281 -33.68 -5.22 28.54
CA PHE A 281 -33.38 -3.79 28.75
C PHE A 281 -33.63 -2.96 27.48
N LEU A 282 -33.39 -3.50 26.29
CA LEU A 282 -33.63 -2.78 25.03
C LEU A 282 -35.06 -2.96 24.49
N PHE A 283 -35.69 -4.12 24.64
CA PHE A 283 -36.90 -4.45 23.88
C PHE A 283 -38.15 -4.77 24.71
N SER A 284 -38.04 -5.00 26.03
CA SER A 284 -39.22 -5.21 26.89
C SER A 284 -40.18 -4.01 26.86
N PRO A 285 -41.50 -4.23 26.85
CA PRO A 285 -42.50 -3.17 27.09
C PRO A 285 -42.32 -2.41 28.42
N SER A 286 -41.62 -2.98 29.39
CA SER A 286 -41.32 -2.34 30.69
C SER A 286 -40.08 -1.46 30.69
N SER A 287 -39.32 -1.37 29.59
CA SER A 287 -38.11 -0.55 29.52
C SER A 287 -38.41 0.92 29.23
N ASN A 288 -37.79 1.81 30.02
CA ASN A 288 -37.78 3.25 29.77
C ASN A 288 -36.62 3.71 28.85
N PHE A 289 -35.70 2.82 28.44
CA PHE A 289 -34.48 3.20 27.72
C PHE A 289 -34.76 4.03 26.46
N TRP A 290 -35.72 3.61 25.62
CA TRP A 290 -36.07 4.35 24.40
C TRP A 290 -36.79 5.67 24.67
N GLN A 291 -37.46 5.82 25.82
CA GLN A 291 -38.05 7.10 26.22
C GLN A 291 -36.95 8.09 26.64
N SER A 292 -36.00 7.66 27.48
CA SER A 292 -34.84 8.48 27.84
C SER A 292 -33.94 8.80 26.64
N LEU A 293 -33.81 7.88 25.68
CA LEU A 293 -33.11 8.15 24.42
C LEU A 293 -33.88 9.16 23.55
N ALA A 294 -35.21 9.07 23.50
CA ALA A 294 -36.03 10.06 22.81
C ALA A 294 -35.87 11.46 23.43
N GLU A 295 -35.86 11.58 24.75
CA GLU A 295 -35.59 12.84 25.47
C GLU A 295 -34.22 13.43 25.11
N VAL A 296 -33.15 12.63 25.20
CA VAL A 296 -31.77 13.06 24.84
C VAL A 296 -31.68 13.51 23.38
N GLN A 297 -32.33 12.77 22.46
CA GLN A 297 -32.35 13.08 21.03
C GLN A 297 -33.37 14.17 20.63
N GLY A 298 -34.03 14.85 21.57
CA GLY A 298 -35.06 15.87 21.27
C GLY A 298 -36.25 15.34 20.45
N THR A 299 -36.57 14.06 20.61
CA THR A 299 -37.62 13.33 19.89
C THR A 299 -38.91 13.36 20.72
N THR A 300 -40.05 13.63 20.07
CA THR A 300 -41.33 13.85 20.75
C THR A 300 -42.39 12.84 20.30
N GLY A 301 -43.44 12.66 21.12
CA GLY A 301 -44.55 11.77 20.76
C GLY A 301 -44.17 10.29 20.60
N PHE A 302 -43.13 9.82 21.30
CA PHE A 302 -42.73 8.41 21.29
C PHE A 302 -43.84 7.53 21.87
N GLN A 303 -44.32 6.58 21.07
CA GLN A 303 -45.28 5.54 21.46
C GLN A 303 -44.83 4.21 20.85
N ALA A 304 -44.95 3.13 21.61
CA ALA A 304 -44.63 1.78 21.16
C ALA A 304 -45.82 0.87 21.46
N GLU A 305 -46.25 0.09 20.47
CA GLU A 305 -47.28 -0.93 20.66
C GLU A 305 -46.75 -2.15 21.44
N PRO A 306 -47.64 -2.93 22.07
CA PRO A 306 -47.32 -4.26 22.57
C PRO A 306 -46.71 -5.15 21.48
N TRP A 307 -45.90 -6.13 21.89
CA TRP A 307 -45.43 -7.17 20.97
C TRP A 307 -46.60 -8.10 20.61
N ARG A 308 -46.87 -8.25 19.32
CA ARG A 308 -47.91 -9.09 18.72
C ARG A 308 -47.27 -10.26 17.98
N LEU A 309 -47.97 -11.38 17.96
CA LEU A 309 -47.51 -12.61 17.32
C LEU A 309 -48.22 -12.78 15.97
N GLU A 310 -47.47 -12.76 14.88
CA GLU A 310 -47.97 -12.91 13.49
C GLU A 310 -47.64 -14.32 12.94
N ASN A 311 -48.33 -14.70 11.85
CA ASN A 311 -48.12 -15.93 11.08
C ASN A 311 -48.03 -17.21 11.94
N GLY A 312 -49.10 -17.58 12.66
CA GLY A 312 -49.15 -18.81 13.46
C GLY A 312 -48.07 -18.96 14.55
N GLY A 313 -47.42 -17.84 14.93
CA GLY A 313 -46.30 -17.84 15.85
C GLY A 313 -44.95 -18.13 15.21
N GLU A 314 -44.73 -17.65 13.98
CA GLU A 314 -43.41 -17.63 13.33
C GLU A 314 -42.67 -16.29 13.48
N SER A 315 -43.37 -15.17 13.69
CA SER A 315 -42.76 -13.85 13.86
C SER A 315 -43.40 -13.02 14.98
N LEU A 316 -42.57 -12.45 15.85
CA LEU A 316 -42.98 -11.54 16.92
C LEU A 316 -42.64 -10.09 16.52
N LYS A 317 -43.66 -9.21 16.46
CA LYS A 317 -43.53 -7.83 15.95
C LYS A 317 -44.11 -6.77 16.89
N ARG A 318 -43.67 -5.52 16.73
CA ARG A 318 -44.40 -4.33 17.20
C ARG A 318 -44.19 -3.13 16.28
N VAL A 319 -45.09 -2.16 16.36
CA VAL A 319 -44.94 -0.85 15.71
C VAL A 319 -44.54 0.20 16.76
N VAL A 320 -43.62 1.08 16.39
CA VAL A 320 -43.18 2.22 17.20
C VAL A 320 -43.32 3.49 16.36
N THR A 321 -43.90 4.55 16.93
CA THR A 321 -44.09 5.84 16.27
C THR A 321 -43.46 6.97 17.07
N TYR A 322 -42.77 7.90 16.41
CA TYR A 322 -42.15 9.05 17.05
C TYR A 322 -41.96 10.22 16.07
N THR A 323 -41.91 11.45 16.58
CA THR A 323 -41.67 12.67 15.79
C THR A 323 -40.26 13.20 16.06
N LYS A 324 -39.43 13.28 15.02
CA LYS A 324 -38.11 13.93 15.09
C LYS A 324 -38.26 15.44 14.91
N ALA A 325 -37.48 16.21 15.69
CA ALA A 325 -37.50 17.68 15.65
C ALA A 325 -37.04 18.24 14.29
N ALA A 326 -37.50 19.46 14.00
CA ALA A 326 -37.12 20.17 12.77
C ALA A 326 -35.61 20.49 12.74
N THR A 327 -35.00 20.30 11.57
CA THR A 327 -33.60 20.66 11.28
C THR A 327 -33.55 21.88 10.37
N LYS A 328 -32.33 22.36 10.03
CA LYS A 328 -32.14 23.46 9.06
C LYS A 328 -32.59 23.13 7.62
N LEU A 329 -32.84 21.87 7.30
CA LEU A 329 -33.14 21.39 5.93
C LEU A 329 -34.45 20.61 5.82
N VAL A 330 -35.01 20.14 6.94
CA VAL A 330 -36.21 19.31 6.99
C VAL A 330 -37.08 19.77 8.16
N LYS A 331 -38.40 19.85 7.97
CA LYS A 331 -39.37 20.15 9.05
C LYS A 331 -39.38 19.03 10.11
N ALA A 332 -40.16 19.20 11.18
CA ALA A 332 -40.46 18.09 12.08
C ALA A 332 -41.20 16.99 11.29
N VAL A 333 -40.84 15.73 11.54
CA VAL A 333 -41.24 14.58 10.71
C VAL A 333 -41.66 13.43 11.61
N THR A 334 -42.77 12.79 11.28
CA THR A 334 -43.20 11.56 11.95
C THR A 334 -42.51 10.36 11.31
N ALA A 335 -41.95 9.49 12.12
CA ALA A 335 -41.41 8.20 11.75
C ALA A 335 -42.31 7.08 12.26
N THR A 336 -42.44 6.02 11.46
CA THR A 336 -43.06 4.75 11.85
C THR A 336 -42.02 3.65 11.69
N GLU A 337 -41.83 2.84 12.73
CA GLU A 337 -40.79 1.84 12.83
C GLU A 337 -41.40 0.47 13.18
N GLU A 338 -41.35 -0.45 12.23
CA GLU A 338 -41.79 -1.84 12.41
C GLU A 338 -40.62 -2.67 12.95
N GLN A 339 -40.68 -3.08 14.21
CA GLN A 339 -39.66 -3.93 14.85
C GLN A 339 -40.10 -5.40 14.82
N THR A 340 -39.27 -6.28 14.28
CA THR A 340 -39.54 -7.72 14.11
C THR A 340 -38.40 -8.55 14.72
N TYR A 341 -38.70 -9.51 15.60
CA TYR A 341 -37.74 -10.52 16.00
C TYR A 341 -37.50 -11.51 14.85
N LEU A 342 -36.25 -11.59 14.40
CA LEU A 342 -35.77 -12.62 13.47
C LEU A 342 -35.21 -13.85 14.21
N LYS A 343 -34.77 -13.67 15.46
CA LYS A 343 -34.25 -14.75 16.30
C LYS A 343 -34.34 -14.40 17.79
N ALA A 344 -34.67 -15.40 18.61
CA ALA A 344 -34.58 -15.37 20.07
C ALA A 344 -34.36 -16.80 20.58
N ASP A 345 -33.10 -17.18 20.87
CA ASP A 345 -32.75 -18.54 21.37
C ASP A 345 -32.25 -18.54 22.84
N GLY A 346 -32.68 -17.54 23.62
CA GLY A 346 -32.26 -17.31 25.00
C GLY A 346 -30.84 -16.75 25.16
N LYS A 347 -29.95 -16.99 24.19
CA LYS A 347 -28.54 -16.54 24.18
C LYS A 347 -28.22 -15.57 23.06
N ASN A 348 -28.91 -15.70 21.94
CA ASN A 348 -28.78 -14.88 20.75
C ASN A 348 -30.14 -14.26 20.41
N PHE A 349 -30.16 -12.95 20.18
CA PHE A 349 -31.35 -12.22 19.79
C PHE A 349 -31.05 -11.38 18.54
N ALA A 350 -31.96 -11.39 17.58
CA ALA A 350 -31.88 -10.57 16.37
C ALA A 350 -33.20 -9.83 16.17
N VAL A 351 -33.16 -8.50 16.18
CA VAL A 351 -34.31 -7.62 15.92
C VAL A 351 -34.04 -6.77 14.68
N LEU A 352 -34.93 -6.80 13.71
CA LEU A 352 -34.92 -5.96 12.53
C LEU A 352 -35.95 -4.83 12.71
N ALA A 353 -35.50 -3.58 12.64
CA ALA A 353 -36.35 -2.38 12.66
C ALA A 353 -36.43 -1.77 11.25
N SER A 354 -37.62 -1.68 10.68
CA SER A 354 -37.89 -1.03 9.38
C SER A 354 -38.52 0.35 9.60
N VAL A 355 -37.73 1.41 9.44
CA VAL A 355 -38.14 2.81 9.64
C VAL A 355 -38.63 3.41 8.32
N SER A 356 -39.81 4.01 8.37
CA SER A 356 -40.44 4.76 7.28
C SER A 356 -40.74 6.19 7.72
N THR A 357 -40.36 7.18 6.91
CA THR A 357 -40.49 8.62 7.19
C THR A 357 -41.12 9.34 5.99
N PRO A 358 -42.41 9.10 5.68
CA PRO A 358 -43.02 9.53 4.41
C PRO A 358 -42.98 11.06 4.17
N ASP A 359 -42.92 11.85 5.24
CA ASP A 359 -42.93 13.32 5.21
C ASP A 359 -41.58 13.95 4.78
N VAL A 360 -40.48 13.19 4.68
CA VAL A 360 -39.20 13.74 4.19
C VAL A 360 -39.21 13.87 2.66
N PRO A 361 -38.40 14.77 2.07
CA PRO A 361 -38.16 14.75 0.63
C PRO A 361 -37.71 13.36 0.15
N PHE A 362 -38.46 12.77 -0.78
CA PHE A 362 -38.30 11.39 -1.27
C PHE A 362 -38.61 10.27 -0.24
N GLY A 363 -39.24 10.56 0.90
CA GLY A 363 -39.49 9.62 1.99
C GLY A 363 -40.36 8.40 1.64
N SER A 364 -41.17 8.48 0.58
CA SER A 364 -41.92 7.34 0.04
C SER A 364 -41.10 6.41 -0.87
N SER A 365 -39.89 6.81 -1.28
CA SER A 365 -39.04 6.06 -2.22
C SER A 365 -38.04 5.11 -1.54
N PHE A 366 -37.91 5.17 -0.21
CA PHE A 366 -37.00 4.32 0.57
C PHE A 366 -37.54 4.04 1.99
N ARG A 367 -36.97 3.01 2.63
CA ARG A 367 -37.02 2.79 4.07
C ARG A 367 -35.60 2.65 4.61
N THR A 368 -35.41 2.96 5.89
CA THR A 368 -34.15 2.74 6.59
C THR A 368 -34.30 1.52 7.48
N GLU A 369 -33.49 0.49 7.26
CA GLU A 369 -33.56 -0.75 8.03
C GLU A 369 -32.34 -0.87 8.94
N LEU A 370 -32.57 -1.28 10.19
CA LEU A 370 -31.54 -1.51 11.20
C LEU A 370 -31.68 -2.91 11.80
N LEU A 371 -30.55 -3.59 11.98
CA LEU A 371 -30.47 -4.94 12.53
C LEU A 371 -29.66 -4.88 13.82
N PHE A 372 -30.32 -5.19 14.94
CA PHE A 372 -29.73 -5.33 16.27
C PHE A 372 -29.48 -6.81 16.52
N CYS A 373 -28.21 -7.20 16.69
CA CYS A 373 -27.78 -8.55 17.02
C CYS A 373 -27.14 -8.56 18.40
N ILE A 374 -27.75 -9.27 19.35
CA ILE A 374 -27.21 -9.53 20.69
C ILE A 374 -26.71 -10.98 20.72
N MET A 375 -25.48 -11.19 21.16
CA MET A 375 -24.80 -12.48 21.26
C MET A 375 -24.10 -12.63 22.62
N PRO A 376 -23.70 -13.84 23.04
CA PRO A 376 -22.77 -14.02 24.16
C PRO A 376 -21.46 -13.25 23.90
N GLY A 377 -20.98 -12.56 24.93
CA GLY A 377 -19.72 -11.80 24.90
C GLY A 377 -18.51 -12.65 25.33
N PRO A 378 -17.33 -12.03 25.52
CA PRO A 378 -16.15 -12.71 26.04
C PRO A 378 -16.33 -13.14 27.51
N GLU A 379 -15.76 -14.29 27.87
CA GLU A 379 -15.73 -14.77 29.25
C GLU A 379 -14.95 -13.78 30.15
N LEU A 380 -15.55 -13.40 31.29
CA LEU A 380 -14.94 -12.51 32.28
C LEU A 380 -14.25 -13.33 33.38
N SER A 381 -13.37 -12.68 34.15
CA SER A 381 -12.63 -13.31 35.26
C SER A 381 -13.44 -13.38 36.57
N SER A 382 -14.59 -12.73 36.61
CA SER A 382 -15.69 -12.92 37.57
C SER A 382 -16.73 -13.90 37.00
N GLU A 383 -17.63 -14.44 37.84
CA GLU A 383 -18.76 -15.28 37.40
C GLU A 383 -19.86 -14.49 36.62
N GLU A 384 -19.54 -13.29 36.13
CA GLU A 384 -20.46 -12.35 35.49
C GLU A 384 -20.58 -12.65 33.98
N GLN A 385 -21.80 -12.92 33.52
CA GLN A 385 -22.11 -13.06 32.09
C GLN A 385 -21.86 -11.74 31.34
N SER A 386 -21.40 -11.83 30.10
CA SER A 386 -21.28 -10.68 29.19
C SER A 386 -22.02 -10.92 27.87
N SER A 387 -22.30 -9.84 27.16
CA SER A 387 -22.97 -9.87 25.86
C SER A 387 -22.33 -8.89 24.88
N ARG A 388 -22.33 -9.25 23.59
CA ARG A 388 -21.89 -8.40 22.48
C ARG A 388 -23.11 -7.91 21.71
N LEU A 389 -23.26 -6.60 21.61
CA LEU A 389 -24.29 -5.93 20.82
C LEU A 389 -23.66 -5.38 19.53
N VAL A 390 -24.17 -5.85 18.40
CA VAL A 390 -23.84 -5.34 17.07
C VAL A 390 -25.09 -4.69 16.47
N ILE A 391 -24.97 -3.47 15.96
CA ILE A 391 -26.05 -2.76 15.26
C ILE A 391 -25.55 -2.41 13.86
N SER A 392 -26.22 -2.92 12.84
CA SER A 392 -25.93 -2.60 11.42
C SER A 392 -27.15 -2.01 10.73
N TRP A 393 -26.98 -1.38 9.56
CA TRP A 393 -28.08 -0.70 8.86
C TRP A 393 -28.01 -0.83 7.34
N ARG A 394 -29.11 -0.52 6.63
CA ARG A 394 -29.14 -0.28 5.18
C ARG A 394 -30.23 0.73 4.79
N THR A 395 -30.08 1.36 3.62
CA THR A 395 -31.18 2.04 2.94
C THR A 395 -31.81 1.07 1.93
N ASN A 396 -33.09 0.78 2.06
CA ASN A 396 -33.84 -0.07 1.14
C ASN A 396 -34.69 0.81 0.21
N PHE A 397 -34.36 0.86 -1.09
CA PHE A 397 -35.05 1.72 -2.05
C PHE A 397 -36.25 1.02 -2.68
N LEU A 398 -37.46 1.41 -2.24
CA LEU A 398 -38.74 0.95 -2.78
C LEU A 398 -39.00 1.46 -4.21
N GLN A 399 -38.40 2.59 -4.59
CA GLN A 399 -38.55 3.20 -5.92
C GLN A 399 -37.21 3.67 -6.48
N SER A 400 -37.14 3.83 -7.81
CA SER A 400 -35.97 4.40 -8.47
C SER A 400 -35.97 5.93 -8.31
N THR A 401 -34.84 6.49 -7.88
CA THR A 401 -34.63 7.93 -7.71
C THR A 401 -33.20 8.27 -8.14
N MET A 402 -32.99 9.45 -8.72
CA MET A 402 -31.64 9.95 -9.04
C MET A 402 -30.87 10.41 -7.78
N MET A 403 -31.56 10.54 -6.63
CA MET A 403 -30.98 11.11 -5.41
C MET A 403 -30.42 10.06 -4.42
N LYS A 404 -30.27 8.78 -4.82
CA LYS A 404 -29.86 7.68 -3.93
C LYS A 404 -28.62 8.01 -3.09
N GLY A 405 -27.55 8.52 -3.70
CA GLY A 405 -26.32 8.86 -2.98
C GLY A 405 -26.47 10.00 -1.95
N ILE A 406 -27.39 10.96 -2.20
CA ILE A 406 -27.69 12.03 -1.22
C ILE A 406 -28.50 11.45 -0.05
N ILE A 407 -29.48 10.59 -0.35
CA ILE A 407 -30.32 9.91 0.65
C ILE A 407 -29.46 8.98 1.53
N GLU A 408 -28.64 8.11 0.94
CA GLU A 408 -27.72 7.22 1.64
C GLU A 408 -26.72 7.98 2.54
N ASN A 409 -26.15 9.08 2.04
CA ASN A 409 -25.19 9.88 2.81
C ASN A 409 -25.87 10.62 3.97
N GLY A 410 -27.05 11.20 3.74
CA GLY A 410 -27.85 11.85 4.79
C GLY A 410 -28.30 10.87 5.87
N ALA A 411 -28.76 9.68 5.47
CA ALA A 411 -29.12 8.59 6.39
C ALA A 411 -27.90 8.12 7.19
N ARG A 412 -26.75 7.87 6.55
CA ARG A 412 -25.52 7.44 7.22
C ARG A 412 -25.08 8.43 8.29
N GLN A 413 -25.08 9.73 7.98
CA GLN A 413 -24.67 10.77 8.94
C GLN A 413 -25.65 10.86 10.11
N GLY A 414 -26.96 10.97 9.83
CA GLY A 414 -27.98 11.06 10.87
C GLY A 414 -28.02 9.83 11.79
N LEU A 415 -27.73 8.65 11.26
CA LEU A 415 -27.59 7.42 12.05
C LEU A 415 -26.29 7.40 12.87
N LYS A 416 -25.14 7.79 12.31
CA LYS A 416 -23.86 7.89 13.06
C LYS A 416 -24.03 8.81 14.27
N ASP A 417 -24.60 10.00 14.08
CA ASP A 417 -24.83 10.98 15.15
C ASP A 417 -25.86 10.51 16.19
N SER A 418 -26.92 9.81 15.76
CA SER A 418 -27.96 9.26 16.64
C SER A 418 -27.46 8.10 17.50
N TYR A 419 -26.65 7.19 16.92
CA TYR A 419 -26.20 5.98 17.62
C TYR A 419 -24.97 6.19 18.52
N ILE A 420 -24.24 7.30 18.37
CA ILE A 420 -23.29 7.76 19.40
C ILE A 420 -24.04 8.03 20.71
N GLN A 421 -25.16 8.77 20.66
CA GLN A 421 -25.97 9.09 21.85
C GLN A 421 -26.63 7.84 22.46
N PHE A 422 -27.03 6.87 21.62
CA PHE A 422 -27.47 5.54 22.07
C PHE A 422 -26.37 4.84 22.88
N ALA A 423 -25.14 4.79 22.36
CA ALA A 423 -24.03 4.09 23.01
C ALA A 423 -23.60 4.77 24.32
N GLU A 424 -23.62 6.10 24.38
CA GLU A 424 -23.36 6.88 25.60
C GLU A 424 -24.42 6.63 26.69
N LEU A 425 -25.71 6.64 26.34
CA LEU A 425 -26.80 6.39 27.29
C LEU A 425 -26.82 4.93 27.77
N LEU A 426 -26.55 3.98 26.88
CA LEU A 426 -26.43 2.57 27.22
C LEU A 426 -25.24 2.33 28.16
N SER A 427 -24.09 2.99 27.90
CA SER A 427 -22.88 2.89 28.75
C SER A 427 -23.03 3.54 30.13
N GLN A 428 -23.97 4.48 30.30
CA GLN A 428 -24.35 5.01 31.62
C GLN A 428 -25.20 4.03 32.42
N SER A 429 -25.98 3.19 31.73
CA SER A 429 -26.94 2.25 32.34
C SER A 429 -26.32 0.87 32.60
N ILE A 430 -25.43 0.42 31.70
CA ILE A 430 -24.79 -0.89 31.71
C ILE A 430 -23.31 -0.70 31.43
N LYS A 431 -22.45 -1.25 32.31
CA LYS A 431 -21.00 -1.11 32.20
C LYS A 431 -20.47 -1.80 30.92
N PRO A 432 -19.74 -1.10 30.04
CA PRO A 432 -19.06 -1.74 28.91
C PRO A 432 -17.87 -2.58 29.39
N VAL A 433 -17.58 -3.67 28.68
CA VAL A 433 -16.40 -4.51 28.93
C VAL A 433 -15.16 -3.78 28.43
N ASP A 434 -14.30 -3.37 29.37
CA ASP A 434 -13.02 -2.74 29.08
C ASP A 434 -12.01 -3.84 28.69
N LEU A 435 -11.84 -4.06 27.37
CA LEU A 435 -11.15 -5.21 26.74
C LEU A 435 -9.61 -5.23 26.92
N LYS A 436 -9.11 -5.01 28.15
CA LYS A 436 -7.68 -4.81 28.46
C LYS A 436 -6.92 -6.08 28.85
N GLU A 437 -7.57 -7.21 29.13
CA GLU A 437 -6.92 -8.41 29.71
C GLU A 437 -7.09 -9.72 28.93
N THR A 438 -7.48 -9.72 27.64
CA THR A 438 -7.56 -10.96 26.86
C THR A 438 -7.17 -10.82 25.39
N ALA A 439 -6.26 -11.68 24.92
CA ALA A 439 -5.62 -11.60 23.60
C ALA A 439 -6.54 -11.90 22.39
N SER A 440 -7.84 -12.15 22.62
CA SER A 440 -8.83 -12.45 21.57
C SER A 440 -9.25 -11.22 20.75
N SER A 441 -9.09 -10.01 21.30
CA SER A 441 -9.54 -8.76 20.65
C SER A 441 -8.90 -8.51 19.28
N LYS A 442 -7.63 -8.90 19.07
CA LYS A 442 -6.97 -8.75 17.78
C LYS A 442 -7.73 -9.47 16.65
N GLU A 443 -8.19 -10.69 16.87
CA GLU A 443 -8.81 -11.47 15.79
C GLU A 443 -10.25 -11.00 15.50
N GLN A 444 -11.03 -10.63 16.53
CA GLN A 444 -12.38 -10.08 16.32
C GLN A 444 -12.38 -8.69 15.67
N ILE A 445 -11.45 -7.80 16.05
CA ILE A 445 -11.33 -6.45 15.46
C ILE A 445 -10.81 -6.52 14.01
N LEU A 446 -9.85 -7.41 13.73
CA LEU A 446 -9.39 -7.62 12.35
C LEU A 446 -10.47 -8.26 11.46
N ALA A 447 -11.29 -9.16 12.01
CA ALA A 447 -12.41 -9.75 11.28
C ALA A 447 -13.50 -8.71 10.94
N SER A 448 -13.83 -7.79 11.85
CA SER A 448 -14.83 -6.73 11.57
C SER A 448 -14.35 -5.74 10.49
N MET A 449 -13.04 -5.51 10.38
CA MET A 449 -12.43 -4.67 9.35
C MET A 449 -12.26 -5.38 7.99
N GLN A 450 -12.55 -6.67 7.89
CA GLN A 450 -12.32 -7.47 6.68
C GLN A 450 -13.44 -7.31 5.61
N ALA A 451 -14.39 -6.38 5.82
CA ALA A 451 -15.67 -6.34 5.11
C ALA A 451 -16.06 -4.93 4.57
N GLU A 452 -15.28 -4.36 3.66
CA GLU A 452 -15.82 -3.60 2.50
C GLU A 452 -14.75 -3.44 1.39
N GLN A 453 -14.52 -4.51 0.62
CA GLN A 453 -13.70 -4.42 -0.59
C GLN A 453 -14.51 -3.76 -1.72
N GLU A 454 -14.63 -2.43 -1.68
CA GLU A 454 -15.46 -1.67 -2.63
C GLU A 454 -15.11 -2.06 -4.07
N SER A 455 -16.11 -2.56 -4.81
CA SER A 455 -15.92 -3.20 -6.11
C SER A 455 -15.19 -2.29 -7.09
N ASP A 456 -14.16 -2.81 -7.77
CA ASP A 456 -13.33 -2.05 -8.73
C ASP A 456 -14.16 -1.32 -9.79
N TRP A 457 -15.31 -1.89 -10.19
CA TRP A 457 -16.27 -1.27 -11.12
C TRP A 457 -16.88 0.03 -10.57
N LYS A 458 -17.31 0.04 -9.30
CA LYS A 458 -17.89 1.23 -8.63
C LYS A 458 -16.85 2.36 -8.50
N LEU A 459 -15.59 2.00 -8.23
CA LEU A 459 -14.47 2.95 -8.22
C LEU A 459 -14.20 3.53 -9.62
N ALA A 460 -14.14 2.68 -10.66
CA ALA A 460 -13.98 3.10 -12.04
C ALA A 460 -15.14 4.00 -12.50
N CYS A 461 -16.39 3.67 -12.14
CA CYS A 461 -17.57 4.48 -12.44
C CYS A 461 -17.55 5.85 -11.75
N ARG A 462 -17.01 5.99 -10.53
CA ARG A 462 -16.80 7.33 -9.93
C ARG A 462 -15.72 8.11 -10.69
N PHE A 463 -14.58 7.49 -10.98
CA PHE A 463 -13.42 8.17 -11.56
C PHE A 463 -13.63 8.59 -13.03
N PHE A 464 -14.28 7.73 -13.84
CA PHE A 464 -14.60 8.00 -15.24
C PHE A 464 -16.01 8.54 -15.48
N GLY A 465 -16.90 8.52 -14.46
CA GLY A 465 -18.25 9.11 -14.52
C GLY A 465 -18.28 10.65 -14.50
N ASN A 466 -17.12 11.30 -14.55
CA ASN A 466 -17.01 12.75 -14.66
C ASN A 466 -17.49 13.21 -16.06
N PHE A 467 -18.34 14.25 -16.10
CA PHE A 467 -18.92 14.80 -17.33
C PHE A 467 -17.90 15.02 -18.45
N THR A 468 -16.68 15.48 -18.13
CA THR A 468 -15.63 15.71 -19.13
C THR A 468 -15.21 14.43 -19.85
N VAL A 469 -15.11 13.30 -19.16
CA VAL A 469 -14.73 12.00 -19.76
C VAL A 469 -15.89 11.48 -20.61
N ILE A 470 -17.12 11.57 -20.07
CA ILE A 470 -18.34 11.18 -20.77
C ILE A 470 -18.52 12.02 -22.06
N SER A 471 -18.33 13.34 -22.00
CA SER A 471 -18.40 14.23 -23.16
C SER A 471 -17.31 13.94 -24.18
N SER A 472 -16.10 13.59 -23.74
CA SER A 472 -15.01 13.17 -24.63
C SER A 472 -15.36 11.88 -25.37
N VAL A 473 -15.94 10.89 -24.69
CA VAL A 473 -16.41 9.64 -25.31
C VAL A 473 -17.54 9.92 -26.31
N PHE A 474 -18.53 10.74 -25.96
CA PHE A 474 -19.58 11.13 -26.90
C PHE A 474 -19.06 11.95 -28.09
N ALA A 475 -18.07 12.83 -27.90
CA ALA A 475 -17.47 13.61 -28.98
C ALA A 475 -16.61 12.73 -29.91
N VAL A 476 -15.87 11.76 -29.37
CA VAL A 476 -15.14 10.76 -30.17
C VAL A 476 -16.13 9.85 -30.93
N LEU A 477 -17.21 9.40 -30.29
CA LEU A 477 -18.26 8.61 -30.97
C LEU A 477 -19.00 9.43 -32.05
N TYR A 478 -19.24 10.73 -31.82
CA TYR A 478 -19.79 11.64 -32.81
C TYR A 478 -18.86 11.77 -34.02
N VAL A 479 -17.56 11.96 -33.80
CA VAL A 479 -16.57 12.03 -34.90
C VAL A 479 -16.43 10.70 -35.62
N LEU A 480 -16.43 9.57 -34.89
CA LEU A 480 -16.38 8.25 -35.51
C LEU A 480 -17.62 7.99 -36.36
N ALA A 481 -18.81 8.37 -35.87
CA ALA A 481 -20.05 8.32 -36.64
C ALA A 481 -20.00 9.27 -37.84
N HIS A 482 -19.45 10.48 -37.71
CA HIS A 482 -19.29 11.43 -38.80
C HIS A 482 -18.35 10.89 -39.88
N LEU A 483 -17.22 10.26 -39.51
CA LEU A 483 -16.29 9.59 -40.43
C LEU A 483 -16.92 8.36 -41.11
N LEU A 484 -17.85 7.65 -40.43
CA LEU A 484 -18.55 6.49 -40.97
C LEU A 484 -19.80 6.84 -41.80
N LEU A 485 -20.31 8.07 -41.70
CA LEU A 485 -21.52 8.56 -42.37
C LEU A 485 -21.26 9.67 -43.39
N ALA A 486 -20.05 10.25 -43.41
CA ALA A 486 -19.63 11.17 -44.45
C ALA A 486 -19.55 10.45 -45.80
N ASN A 487 -20.29 10.94 -46.79
CA ASN A 487 -20.03 10.59 -48.17
C ASN A 487 -18.68 11.20 -48.59
N PRO A 488 -17.89 10.53 -49.45
CA PRO A 488 -16.66 11.12 -49.98
C PRO A 488 -16.97 12.43 -50.71
N SER A 489 -16.48 13.54 -50.17
CA SER A 489 -16.56 14.87 -50.78
C SER A 489 -15.73 14.91 -52.07
N THR A 490 -16.14 15.75 -53.01
CA THR A 490 -15.34 16.03 -54.20
C THR A 490 -14.20 16.97 -53.83
N ILE A 491 -12.99 16.40 -53.68
CA ILE A 491 -11.67 17.04 -53.56
C ILE A 491 -11.69 18.55 -53.85
N GLN A 492 -11.53 19.38 -52.82
CA GLN A 492 -11.36 20.84 -52.96
C GLN A 492 -9.99 21.37 -52.51
N GLY A 493 -9.03 20.47 -52.31
CA GLY A 493 -7.60 20.76 -52.45
C GLY A 493 -6.86 21.00 -51.13
N LEU A 494 -5.53 21.07 -51.25
CA LEU A 494 -4.56 20.94 -50.14
C LEU A 494 -4.51 19.57 -49.44
N GLU A 495 -5.30 18.59 -49.89
CA GLU A 495 -5.08 17.17 -49.64
C GLU A 495 -3.71 16.70 -50.16
N PHE A 496 -3.01 15.88 -49.37
CA PHE A 496 -1.81 15.15 -49.79
C PHE A 496 -2.12 13.64 -49.82
N PRO A 497 -1.51 12.85 -50.72
CA PRO A 497 -1.88 11.45 -50.91
C PRO A 497 -1.65 10.61 -49.63
N GLY A 498 -2.76 10.26 -48.97
CA GLY A 498 -2.77 9.50 -47.71
C GLY A 498 -3.06 10.32 -46.44
N LEU A 499 -3.36 11.63 -46.56
CA LEU A 499 -3.81 12.44 -45.42
C LEU A 499 -4.78 13.56 -45.86
N ASP A 500 -6.06 13.37 -45.57
CA ASP A 500 -7.06 14.44 -45.66
C ASP A 500 -6.82 15.44 -44.52
N LEU A 501 -6.82 16.73 -44.85
CA LEU A 501 -6.77 17.82 -43.87
C LEU A 501 -8.19 18.37 -43.68
N PRO A 502 -8.53 18.99 -42.52
CA PRO A 502 -9.90 19.42 -42.28
C PRO A 502 -10.25 20.64 -43.15
N ASP A 503 -11.32 20.55 -43.94
CA ASP A 503 -11.76 21.54 -44.93
C ASP A 503 -12.23 22.86 -44.28
N SER A 504 -12.56 22.83 -42.99
CA SER A 504 -13.09 23.97 -42.25
C SER A 504 -12.24 24.35 -41.03
N ILE A 505 -12.11 25.67 -40.79
CA ILE A 505 -11.57 26.23 -39.53
C ILE A 505 -12.34 25.65 -38.32
N GLY A 506 -13.64 25.38 -38.45
CA GLY A 506 -14.44 24.75 -37.41
C GLY A 506 -13.98 23.32 -37.09
N GLU A 507 -13.58 22.55 -38.09
CA GLU A 507 -13.09 21.19 -37.92
C GLU A 507 -11.66 21.17 -37.34
N ILE A 508 -10.79 22.10 -37.76
CA ILE A 508 -9.47 22.30 -37.14
C ILE A 508 -9.63 22.59 -35.64
N VAL A 509 -10.57 23.47 -35.27
CA VAL A 509 -10.88 23.78 -33.86
C VAL A 509 -11.47 22.57 -33.12
N VAL A 510 -12.39 21.83 -33.73
CA VAL A 510 -12.97 20.61 -33.14
C VAL A 510 -11.90 19.54 -32.93
N CYS A 511 -11.04 19.27 -33.91
CA CYS A 511 -9.90 18.37 -33.78
C CYS A 511 -8.92 18.83 -32.68
N GLY A 512 -8.61 20.12 -32.59
CA GLY A 512 -7.78 20.67 -31.51
C GLY A 512 -8.39 20.45 -30.12
N VAL A 513 -9.70 20.68 -29.97
CA VAL A 513 -10.44 20.42 -28.72
C VAL A 513 -10.48 18.93 -28.38
N LEU A 514 -10.67 18.06 -29.37
CA LEU A 514 -10.68 16.60 -29.20
C LEU A 514 -9.31 16.05 -28.80
N VAL A 515 -8.22 16.57 -29.36
CA VAL A 515 -6.85 16.20 -28.96
C VAL A 515 -6.59 16.61 -27.50
N LEU A 516 -6.93 17.85 -27.12
CA LEU A 516 -6.78 18.33 -25.74
C LEU A 516 -7.70 17.60 -24.74
N GLN A 517 -8.89 17.16 -25.16
CA GLN A 517 -9.76 16.31 -24.35
C GLN A 517 -9.20 14.88 -24.23
N GLY A 518 -8.76 14.28 -25.33
CA GLY A 518 -8.15 12.96 -25.37
C GLY A 518 -6.90 12.86 -24.51
N GLU A 519 -6.01 13.86 -24.57
CA GLU A 519 -4.84 13.98 -23.69
C GLU A 519 -5.23 13.98 -22.21
N ARG A 520 -6.23 14.78 -21.82
CA ARG A 520 -6.73 14.83 -20.43
C ARG A 520 -7.34 13.50 -19.98
N VAL A 521 -8.05 12.80 -20.86
CA VAL A 521 -8.60 11.46 -20.57
C VAL A 521 -7.46 10.43 -20.44
N LEU A 522 -6.50 10.41 -21.36
CA LEU A 522 -5.35 9.51 -21.34
C LEU A 522 -4.48 9.70 -20.09
N ASN A 523 -4.23 10.94 -19.67
CA ASN A 523 -3.50 11.23 -18.44
C ASN A 523 -4.26 10.75 -17.19
N ARG A 524 -5.59 10.89 -17.14
CA ARG A 524 -6.43 10.32 -16.07
C ARG A 524 -6.41 8.78 -16.07
N VAL A 525 -6.53 8.14 -17.24
CA VAL A 525 -6.40 6.67 -17.37
C VAL A 525 -5.01 6.21 -16.92
N GLY A 526 -3.95 6.95 -17.25
CA GLY A 526 -2.58 6.69 -16.81
C GLY A 526 -2.43 6.74 -15.29
N ARG A 527 -2.89 7.81 -14.63
CA ARG A 527 -2.92 7.93 -13.16
C ARG A 527 -3.66 6.73 -12.53
N PHE A 528 -4.86 6.39 -13.02
CA PHE A 528 -5.66 5.29 -12.49
C PHE A 528 -4.98 3.92 -12.62
N LEU A 529 -4.44 3.59 -13.80
CA LEU A 529 -3.72 2.34 -14.04
C LEU A 529 -2.43 2.24 -13.21
N GLN A 530 -1.78 3.36 -12.92
CA GLN A 530 -0.58 3.37 -12.09
C GLN A 530 -0.87 3.23 -10.59
N ALA A 531 -1.86 3.92 -10.06
CA ALA A 531 -2.28 3.73 -8.67
C ALA A 531 -2.72 2.27 -8.44
N ARG A 532 -3.42 1.66 -9.40
CA ARG A 532 -3.76 0.22 -9.41
C ARG A 532 -2.51 -0.68 -9.37
N LYS A 533 -1.39 -0.24 -9.95
CA LYS A 533 -0.08 -0.93 -9.91
C LYS A 533 0.66 -0.73 -8.58
N GLN A 534 0.38 0.34 -7.82
CA GLN A 534 0.92 0.57 -6.48
C GLN A 534 0.13 -0.16 -5.38
N ARG A 535 -1.16 -0.45 -5.58
CA ARG A 535 -2.07 -1.24 -4.70
C ARG A 535 -1.68 -2.73 -4.53
N GLY A 536 -0.41 -3.10 -4.71
CA GLY A 536 -0.02 -4.44 -5.18
C GLY A 536 1.13 -5.16 -4.46
N SER A 537 1.67 -4.64 -3.34
CA SER A 537 2.83 -5.28 -2.67
C SER A 537 2.58 -5.81 -1.25
N ASP A 538 1.78 -5.14 -0.42
CA ASP A 538 1.86 -5.33 1.05
C ASP A 538 0.54 -5.52 1.82
N HIS A 539 -0.62 -5.31 1.21
CA HIS A 539 -1.92 -5.46 1.90
C HIS A 539 -2.17 -6.91 2.34
N GLY A 540 -2.51 -7.13 3.61
CA GLY A 540 -2.92 -8.44 4.13
C GLY A 540 -1.81 -9.52 4.19
N ILE A 541 -0.54 -9.17 3.95
CA ILE A 541 0.57 -10.08 4.24
C ILE A 541 0.69 -10.21 5.76
N LYS A 542 0.32 -11.37 6.30
CA LYS A 542 0.59 -11.69 7.71
C LYS A 542 2.10 -11.60 7.97
N ALA A 543 2.46 -10.83 9.00
CA ALA A 543 3.84 -10.68 9.46
C ALA A 543 4.46 -12.04 9.82
N GLN A 544 5.79 -12.14 9.66
CA GLN A 544 6.55 -13.36 9.93
C GLN A 544 7.64 -13.12 10.99
N GLY A 545 8.05 -14.21 11.65
CA GLY A 545 9.04 -14.20 12.72
C GLY A 545 8.43 -14.03 14.12
N ASP A 546 9.28 -14.21 15.12
CA ASP A 546 8.92 -14.08 16.54
C ASP A 546 9.50 -12.80 17.15
N GLY A 547 8.75 -12.10 18.00
CA GLY A 547 9.18 -10.86 18.64
C GLY A 547 8.09 -9.79 18.65
N TRP A 548 8.49 -8.53 18.54
CA TRP A 548 7.62 -7.35 18.55
C TRP A 548 6.88 -7.17 17.23
N LEU A 549 5.58 -7.45 17.25
CA LEU A 549 4.65 -7.35 16.13
C LEU A 549 3.87 -6.04 16.21
N LEU A 550 4.15 -5.12 15.29
CA LEU A 550 3.39 -3.87 15.11
C LEU A 550 2.29 -4.09 14.06
N THR A 551 1.03 -3.87 14.46
CA THR A 551 -0.16 -3.91 13.61
C THR A 551 -0.82 -2.53 13.60
N VAL A 552 -1.06 -1.97 12.41
CA VAL A 552 -1.68 -0.66 12.21
C VAL A 552 -2.90 -0.84 11.32
N ALA A 553 -4.08 -0.40 11.77
CA ALA A 553 -5.25 -0.20 10.91
C ALA A 553 -5.43 1.29 10.63
N LEU A 554 -5.49 1.63 9.34
CA LEU A 554 -5.81 2.96 8.81
C LEU A 554 -7.29 2.97 8.45
N ILE A 555 -8.11 3.70 9.22
CA ILE A 555 -9.56 3.72 9.03
C ILE A 555 -9.91 4.83 8.04
N GLU A 556 -9.92 6.08 8.52
CA GLU A 556 -10.31 7.26 7.75
C GLU A 556 -9.30 8.41 7.90
N GLY A 557 -9.26 9.31 6.92
CA GLY A 557 -8.66 10.62 7.03
C GLY A 557 -9.76 11.68 6.99
N SER A 558 -9.51 12.86 7.56
CA SER A 558 -10.48 13.96 7.49
C SER A 558 -9.83 15.32 7.33
N ASN A 559 -10.53 16.19 6.58
CA ASN A 559 -10.12 17.56 6.23
C ASN A 559 -8.69 17.62 5.67
N LEU A 560 -8.31 16.69 4.79
CA LEU A 560 -7.05 16.78 4.06
C LEU A 560 -7.06 18.01 3.14
N ALA A 561 -5.88 18.57 2.86
CA ALA A 561 -5.77 19.77 2.03
C ALA A 561 -6.00 19.45 0.56
N ALA A 562 -6.83 20.25 -0.14
CA ALA A 562 -6.95 20.21 -1.59
C ALA A 562 -5.72 20.86 -2.23
N VAL A 563 -4.99 20.10 -3.05
CA VAL A 563 -3.83 20.58 -3.82
C VAL A 563 -4.16 20.65 -5.32
N ASP A 564 -4.97 19.71 -5.83
CA ASP A 564 -5.24 19.59 -7.25
C ASP A 564 -6.12 20.75 -7.76
N SER A 565 -5.91 21.10 -9.03
CA SER A 565 -6.68 22.12 -9.77
C SER A 565 -8.19 21.88 -9.83
N THR A 566 -8.64 20.68 -9.42
CA THR A 566 -10.03 20.26 -9.33
C THR A 566 -10.70 20.60 -8.00
N GLY A 567 -9.95 21.06 -6.99
CA GLY A 567 -10.47 21.33 -5.63
C GLY A 567 -10.53 20.09 -4.73
N TYR A 568 -9.87 19.02 -5.13
CA TYR A 568 -9.73 17.77 -4.39
C TYR A 568 -8.24 17.37 -4.29
N SER A 569 -7.97 16.16 -3.82
CA SER A 569 -6.67 15.48 -3.84
C SER A 569 -6.88 13.98 -4.03
N ASP A 570 -5.80 13.26 -4.37
CA ASP A 570 -5.73 11.80 -4.50
C ASP A 570 -4.86 11.19 -3.35
N PRO A 571 -5.28 11.33 -2.05
CA PRO A 571 -4.42 11.01 -0.91
C PRO A 571 -4.02 9.54 -0.74
N TYR A 572 -2.80 9.33 -0.27
CA TYR A 572 -2.29 8.07 0.29
C TYR A 572 -1.40 8.30 1.52
N VAL A 573 -1.22 7.24 2.34
CA VAL A 573 -0.43 7.26 3.57
C VAL A 573 0.76 6.32 3.46
N VAL A 574 1.91 6.74 3.97
CA VAL A 574 3.13 5.95 4.15
C VAL A 574 3.44 5.83 5.63
N PHE A 575 3.45 4.61 6.15
CA PHE A 575 3.90 4.28 7.50
C PHE A 575 5.37 3.87 7.46
N THR A 576 6.20 4.51 8.28
CA THR A 576 7.63 4.17 8.41
C THR A 576 7.94 3.76 9.85
N CYS A 577 8.43 2.54 10.05
CA CYS A 577 8.84 2.03 11.36
C CYS A 577 10.13 1.20 11.24
N ASN A 578 11.13 1.48 12.09
CA ASN A 578 12.44 0.81 12.11
C ASN A 578 13.07 0.60 10.70
N GLY A 579 12.97 1.62 9.84
CA GLY A 579 13.51 1.61 8.47
C GLY A 579 12.68 0.83 7.43
N LYS A 580 11.66 0.09 7.85
CA LYS A 580 10.67 -0.53 6.95
C LYS A 580 9.55 0.45 6.64
N THR A 581 9.04 0.43 5.42
CA THR A 581 7.90 1.24 4.96
C THR A 581 6.73 0.36 4.53
N LYS A 582 5.51 0.85 4.75
CA LYS A 582 4.25 0.27 4.26
C LYS A 582 3.39 1.41 3.71
N THR A 583 2.72 1.20 2.57
CA THR A 583 1.96 2.24 1.87
C THR A 583 0.51 1.82 1.67
N SER A 584 -0.43 2.72 1.90
CA SER A 584 -1.85 2.50 1.66
C SER A 584 -2.20 2.49 0.18
N SER A 585 -3.43 2.07 -0.15
CA SER A 585 -3.99 2.41 -1.45
C SER A 585 -4.25 3.92 -1.56
N ILE A 586 -4.23 4.41 -2.80
CA ILE A 586 -4.56 5.80 -3.16
C ILE A 586 -6.09 5.91 -3.24
N LYS A 587 -6.66 6.95 -2.62
CA LYS A 587 -8.10 7.24 -2.66
C LYS A 587 -8.30 8.49 -3.51
N PHE A 588 -9.00 8.34 -4.64
CA PHE A 588 -9.11 9.42 -5.62
C PHE A 588 -10.14 10.50 -5.23
N GLN A 589 -9.83 11.76 -5.56
CA GLN A 589 -10.71 12.93 -5.52
C GLN A 589 -11.51 13.06 -4.20
N THR A 590 -10.80 12.99 -3.07
CA THR A 590 -11.39 13.09 -1.73
C THR A 590 -10.49 13.80 -0.73
N LEU A 591 -11.11 14.57 0.17
CA LEU A 591 -10.46 15.21 1.31
C LEU A 591 -10.74 14.47 2.64
N ASP A 592 -11.69 13.55 2.62
CA ASP A 592 -12.06 12.68 3.75
C ASP A 592 -11.98 11.19 3.31
N PRO A 593 -10.77 10.68 3.00
CA PRO A 593 -10.55 9.34 2.47
C PRO A 593 -10.93 8.23 3.46
N GLN A 594 -11.55 7.17 2.94
CA GLN A 594 -11.86 5.93 3.67
C GLN A 594 -10.94 4.81 3.18
N TRP A 595 -10.05 4.32 4.04
CA TRP A 595 -9.11 3.24 3.72
C TRP A 595 -9.61 1.88 4.21
N SER A 596 -9.85 1.75 5.51
CA SER A 596 -10.12 0.46 6.18
C SER A 596 -9.04 -0.60 5.88
N GLU A 597 -7.77 -0.19 5.87
CA GLU A 597 -6.62 -1.02 5.50
C GLU A 597 -5.76 -1.40 6.71
N ILE A 598 -5.31 -2.65 6.75
CA ILE A 598 -4.46 -3.19 7.82
C ILE A 598 -3.04 -3.45 7.29
N PHE A 599 -2.05 -2.99 8.05
CA PHE A 599 -0.63 -3.17 7.81
C PHE A 599 -0.01 -3.89 9.01
N GLU A 600 0.58 -5.06 8.77
CA GLU A 600 1.48 -5.70 9.74
C GLU A 600 2.94 -5.47 9.31
N PHE A 601 3.77 -5.10 10.28
CA PHE A 601 5.23 -5.11 10.15
C PHE A 601 5.76 -6.44 10.69
N ASP A 602 6.75 -7.04 10.02
CA ASP A 602 7.37 -8.29 10.50
C ASP A 602 7.91 -8.15 11.93
N ALA A 603 7.96 -9.26 12.67
CA ALA A 603 8.38 -9.23 14.06
C ALA A 603 9.82 -8.68 14.21
N MET A 604 10.01 -7.80 15.19
CA MET A 604 11.29 -7.14 15.49
C MET A 604 11.86 -7.69 16.81
N ASP A 605 13.17 -7.92 16.89
CA ASP A 605 13.81 -8.33 18.17
C ASP A 605 13.69 -7.25 19.25
N ASP A 606 13.77 -5.99 18.84
CA ASP A 606 13.75 -4.81 19.69
C ASP A 606 12.42 -4.03 19.51
N PRO A 607 11.82 -3.50 20.59
CA PRO A 607 10.56 -2.76 20.49
C PRO A 607 10.75 -1.46 19.72
N PRO A 608 9.79 -1.05 18.86
CA PRO A 608 9.85 0.23 18.18
C PRO A 608 9.77 1.39 19.18
N SER A 609 10.54 2.45 18.90
CA SER A 609 10.52 3.71 19.67
C SER A 609 9.53 4.72 19.07
N MET A 610 9.40 4.73 17.74
CA MET A 610 8.60 5.68 16.97
C MET A 610 8.09 5.04 15.67
N MET A 611 6.95 5.52 15.18
CA MET A 611 6.45 5.30 13.82
C MET A 611 6.12 6.65 13.19
N ASN A 612 6.64 6.91 12.00
CA ASN A 612 6.28 8.09 11.22
C ASN A 612 5.10 7.76 10.30
N VAL A 613 4.23 8.75 10.08
CA VAL A 613 3.03 8.66 9.27
C VAL A 613 3.01 9.86 8.33
N ASP A 614 3.37 9.63 7.07
CA ASP A 614 3.48 10.65 6.05
C ASP A 614 2.29 10.56 5.08
N VAL A 615 1.64 11.68 4.79
CA VAL A 615 0.46 11.76 3.91
C VAL A 615 0.80 12.59 2.68
N TYR A 616 0.53 12.02 1.51
CA TYR A 616 0.90 12.57 0.22
C TYR A 616 -0.28 12.59 -0.75
N ASP A 617 -0.23 13.51 -1.70
CA ASP A 617 -1.07 13.53 -2.90
C ASP A 617 -0.43 12.71 -4.02
N PHE A 618 -1.25 12.09 -4.89
CA PHE A 618 -0.77 11.28 -6.01
C PHE A 618 -0.86 12.03 -7.35
N ASP A 619 0.04 12.99 -7.53
CA ASP A 619 0.14 13.79 -8.75
C ASP A 619 0.53 12.97 -10.00
N GLY A 620 1.37 11.93 -9.87
CA GLY A 620 1.68 11.05 -11.00
C GLY A 620 2.99 10.26 -10.92
N PRO A 621 3.41 9.60 -12.02
CA PRO A 621 4.71 8.90 -12.14
C PRO A 621 5.96 9.77 -12.08
N PHE A 622 5.86 11.04 -12.46
CA PHE A 622 7.01 11.90 -12.73
C PHE A 622 7.01 13.18 -11.88
N ASP A 623 5.96 13.36 -11.09
CA ASP A 623 5.73 14.50 -10.22
C ASP A 623 6.22 14.16 -8.80
N GLU A 624 6.79 15.15 -8.10
CA GLU A 624 7.28 14.96 -6.72
C GLU A 624 6.08 15.03 -5.76
N ALA A 625 5.71 13.88 -5.19
CA ALA A 625 4.44 13.69 -4.46
C ALA A 625 4.21 14.76 -3.38
N THR A 626 3.16 15.57 -3.55
CA THR A 626 2.91 16.72 -2.68
C THR A 626 2.55 16.28 -1.26
N SER A 627 3.35 16.68 -0.26
CA SER A 627 3.06 16.34 1.14
C SER A 627 1.85 17.13 1.67
N LEU A 628 0.76 16.41 1.95
CA LEU A 628 -0.46 16.93 2.56
C LEU A 628 -0.28 17.12 4.06
N GLY A 629 0.47 16.23 4.72
CA GLY A 629 0.84 16.35 6.13
C GLY A 629 1.72 15.20 6.65
N HIS A 630 2.20 15.33 7.88
CA HIS A 630 3.09 14.37 8.55
C HIS A 630 2.77 14.26 10.05
N ALA A 631 2.90 13.08 10.64
CA ALA A 631 2.80 12.88 12.09
C ALA A 631 3.79 11.81 12.62
N GLU A 632 4.15 11.93 13.90
CA GLU A 632 5.01 10.96 14.59
C GLU A 632 4.25 10.32 15.77
N VAL A 633 4.13 9.00 15.77
CA VAL A 633 3.56 8.21 16.85
C VAL A 633 4.69 7.71 17.75
N ASN A 634 4.67 8.04 19.04
CA ASN A 634 5.76 7.75 19.96
C ASN A 634 5.33 6.74 21.05
N PHE A 635 5.76 5.48 20.88
CA PHE A 635 5.40 4.34 21.73
C PHE A 635 5.96 4.40 23.17
N LEU A 636 6.72 5.45 23.52
CA LEU A 636 7.27 5.70 24.85
C LEU A 636 6.58 6.84 25.60
N LYS A 637 5.61 7.52 24.96
CA LYS A 637 4.88 8.67 25.51
C LYS A 637 3.36 8.48 25.49
N SER A 638 2.84 7.78 24.49
CA SER A 638 1.44 7.33 24.45
C SER A 638 1.33 5.97 25.14
N ASN A 639 0.29 5.74 25.96
CA ASN A 639 0.00 4.38 26.39
C ASN A 639 -0.54 3.58 25.19
N LEU A 640 -0.24 2.29 25.11
CA LEU A 640 -0.76 1.46 24.01
C LEU A 640 -2.30 1.40 23.99
N SER A 641 -2.95 1.52 25.15
CA SER A 641 -4.41 1.68 25.24
C SER A 641 -4.93 2.98 24.60
N ASP A 642 -4.16 4.07 24.64
CA ASP A 642 -4.54 5.37 24.04
C ASP A 642 -4.36 5.37 22.51
N LEU A 643 -3.65 4.38 21.97
CA LEU A 643 -3.41 4.20 20.53
C LEU A 643 -4.31 3.11 19.91
N ALA A 644 -5.08 2.38 20.72
CA ALA A 644 -5.98 1.33 20.24
C ALA A 644 -7.12 1.88 19.36
N ASP A 645 -7.51 3.14 19.56
CA ASP A 645 -8.40 3.91 18.68
C ASP A 645 -8.12 5.41 18.87
N VAL A 646 -7.52 6.07 17.86
CA VAL A 646 -7.00 7.43 18.02
C VAL A 646 -7.09 8.29 16.76
N TRP A 647 -7.47 9.56 16.95
CA TRP A 647 -7.37 10.61 15.94
C TRP A 647 -6.07 11.41 16.09
N ILE A 648 -5.16 11.26 15.13
CA ILE A 648 -3.85 11.90 15.12
C ILE A 648 -3.88 13.12 14.19
N PRO A 649 -3.62 14.35 14.70
CA PRO A 649 -3.56 15.55 13.87
C PRO A 649 -2.26 15.59 13.08
N LEU A 650 -2.37 15.97 11.81
CA LEU A 650 -1.23 16.11 10.91
C LEU A 650 -0.53 17.46 11.09
N GLN A 651 0.79 17.44 10.98
CA GLN A 651 1.67 18.61 10.99
C GLN A 651 2.09 18.97 9.56
N GLY A 652 2.52 20.21 9.35
CA GLY A 652 2.84 20.76 8.04
C GLY A 652 1.93 21.94 7.68
N LYS A 653 2.35 22.77 6.71
CA LYS A 653 1.66 24.03 6.39
C LYS A 653 0.23 23.82 5.88
N LEU A 654 0.05 22.83 5.00
CA LEU A 654 -1.25 22.50 4.41
C LEU A 654 -2.16 21.86 5.48
N ALA A 655 -1.69 20.79 6.13
CA ALA A 655 -2.37 20.14 7.25
C ALA A 655 -2.85 21.09 8.35
N GLN A 656 -2.02 22.05 8.78
CA GLN A 656 -2.38 23.01 9.84
C GLN A 656 -3.42 24.03 9.38
N ALA A 657 -3.43 24.41 8.10
CA ALA A 657 -4.44 25.31 7.54
C ALA A 657 -5.82 24.62 7.43
N CYS A 658 -5.83 23.33 7.09
CA CYS A 658 -7.05 22.54 6.91
C CYS A 658 -7.51 21.79 8.18
N GLN A 659 -6.71 21.82 9.26
CA GLN A 659 -6.90 21.01 10.48
C GLN A 659 -6.95 19.49 10.23
N SER A 660 -6.17 19.02 9.26
CA SER A 660 -6.16 17.64 8.76
C SER A 660 -5.80 16.60 9.83
N LYS A 661 -6.48 15.45 9.82
CA LYS A 661 -6.28 14.36 10.79
C LYS A 661 -6.38 12.98 10.13
N LEU A 662 -5.77 11.98 10.77
CA LEU A 662 -5.95 10.55 10.46
C LEU A 662 -6.56 9.81 11.64
N HIS A 663 -7.39 8.81 11.36
CA HIS A 663 -7.96 7.87 12.31
C HIS A 663 -7.23 6.53 12.22
N LEU A 664 -6.49 6.18 13.27
CA LEU A 664 -5.63 5.00 13.34
C LEU A 664 -6.01 4.12 14.54
N ARG A 665 -5.85 2.80 14.38
CA ARG A 665 -5.78 1.84 15.49
C ARG A 665 -4.42 1.15 15.45
N VAL A 666 -3.65 1.24 16.52
CA VAL A 666 -2.26 0.74 16.58
C VAL A 666 -2.10 -0.24 17.73
N PHE A 667 -1.72 -1.47 17.40
CA PHE A 667 -1.48 -2.56 18.35
C PHE A 667 -0.02 -2.97 18.28
N LEU A 668 0.66 -3.00 19.43
CA LEU A 668 2.04 -3.46 19.55
C LEU A 668 2.07 -4.65 20.53
N ASN A 669 2.16 -5.86 19.98
CA ASN A 669 2.16 -7.10 20.74
C ASN A 669 3.56 -7.74 20.68
N ASN A 670 3.90 -8.63 21.62
CA ASN A 670 5.11 -9.44 21.53
C ASN A 670 4.76 -10.95 21.55
N THR A 671 5.21 -11.71 20.55
CA THR A 671 4.91 -13.14 20.45
C THR A 671 5.75 -14.02 21.39
N ARG A 672 6.87 -13.51 21.93
CA ARG A 672 7.78 -14.21 22.85
C ARG A 672 7.38 -14.09 24.33
N GLY A 673 6.30 -13.38 24.66
CA GLY A 673 5.75 -13.30 26.02
C GLY A 673 6.70 -12.66 27.05
N ASN A 674 6.77 -13.24 28.25
CA ASN A 674 7.48 -12.66 29.40
C ASN A 674 9.02 -12.77 29.32
N ASP A 675 9.57 -13.69 28.52
CA ASP A 675 11.01 -13.97 28.49
C ASP A 675 11.84 -12.88 27.77
N VAL A 676 11.18 -11.94 27.08
CA VAL A 676 11.78 -10.84 26.32
C VAL A 676 12.78 -10.01 27.14
N VAL A 677 12.50 -9.75 28.42
CA VAL A 677 13.41 -9.01 29.31
C VAL A 677 14.69 -9.82 29.58
N THR A 678 14.55 -11.14 29.76
CA THR A 678 15.66 -12.07 30.01
C THR A 678 16.51 -12.26 28.76
N GLU A 679 15.88 -12.36 27.58
CA GLU A 679 16.57 -12.48 26.30
C GLU A 679 17.32 -11.18 25.95
N TYR A 680 16.67 -10.01 26.09
CA TYR A 680 17.33 -8.71 25.89
C TYR A 680 18.51 -8.51 26.85
N ILE A 681 18.36 -8.92 28.11
CA ILE A 681 19.48 -8.91 29.07
C ILE A 681 20.60 -9.84 28.59
N SER A 682 20.32 -11.07 28.13
CA SER A 682 21.35 -11.98 27.62
C SER A 682 22.06 -11.43 26.36
N LYS A 683 21.33 -10.77 25.46
CA LYS A 683 21.87 -10.06 24.28
C LYS A 683 22.80 -8.92 24.71
N MET A 684 22.34 -8.05 25.60
CA MET A 684 23.13 -6.91 26.10
C MET A 684 24.27 -7.32 27.02
N GLU A 685 24.19 -8.43 27.76
CA GLU A 685 25.31 -8.94 28.56
C GLU A 685 26.48 -9.38 27.68
N LYS A 686 26.18 -9.94 26.49
CA LYS A 686 27.18 -10.24 25.46
C LYS A 686 27.73 -8.95 24.84
N GLU A 687 26.87 -8.05 24.35
CA GLU A 687 27.28 -6.81 23.66
C GLU A 687 28.03 -5.80 24.58
N VAL A 688 27.68 -5.73 25.87
CA VAL A 688 28.32 -4.82 26.85
C VAL A 688 29.48 -5.48 27.62
N GLY A 689 29.69 -6.79 27.46
CA GLY A 689 30.75 -7.56 28.12
C GLY A 689 30.68 -7.53 29.65
N LYS A 690 29.49 -7.33 30.22
CA LYS A 690 29.27 -7.16 31.66
C LYS A 690 27.86 -7.60 32.06
N LYS A 691 27.76 -8.36 33.16
CA LYS A 691 26.48 -8.80 33.73
C LYS A 691 25.56 -7.62 34.09
N ILE A 692 24.34 -7.63 33.60
CA ILE A 692 23.31 -6.60 33.78
C ILE A 692 22.34 -7.10 34.85
N ILE A 693 22.48 -6.55 36.07
CA ILE A 693 21.64 -6.94 37.19
C ILE A 693 20.26 -6.29 37.02
N LEU A 694 19.27 -7.09 36.61
CA LEU A 694 17.86 -6.72 36.59
C LEU A 694 17.47 -6.10 37.95
N ARG A 695 16.95 -4.89 37.93
CA ARG A 695 16.55 -4.15 39.14
C ARG A 695 15.23 -4.71 39.67
N SER A 696 14.99 -4.55 40.98
CA SER A 696 13.75 -5.08 41.59
C SER A 696 12.50 -4.48 40.92
N PRO A 697 11.37 -5.21 40.85
CA PRO A 697 10.14 -4.71 40.24
C PRO A 697 9.66 -3.37 40.83
N GLN A 698 9.89 -3.14 42.12
CA GLN A 698 9.61 -1.86 42.79
C GLN A 698 10.48 -0.72 42.25
N THR A 699 11.80 -0.94 42.10
CA THR A 699 12.72 0.04 41.49
C THR A 699 12.35 0.30 40.04
N ASN A 700 11.94 -0.74 39.30
CA ASN A 700 11.56 -0.59 37.90
C ASN A 700 10.25 0.20 37.74
N SER A 701 9.21 -0.14 38.51
CA SER A 701 7.95 0.61 38.54
C SER A 701 8.14 2.07 38.96
N ALA A 702 9.06 2.34 39.91
CA ALA A 702 9.40 3.71 40.29
C ALA A 702 10.09 4.49 39.15
N PHE A 703 10.95 3.85 38.36
CA PHE A 703 11.58 4.44 37.17
C PHE A 703 10.56 4.68 36.05
N GLN A 704 9.71 3.70 35.73
CA GLN A 704 8.62 3.81 34.75
C GLN A 704 7.69 4.98 35.10
N LYS A 705 7.22 5.04 36.36
CA LYS A 705 6.36 6.13 36.87
C LYS A 705 7.06 7.48 36.95
N LEU A 706 8.38 7.51 37.15
CA LEU A 706 9.15 8.76 37.15
C LEU A 706 9.11 9.41 35.77
N PHE A 707 9.39 8.66 34.71
CA PHE A 707 9.47 9.20 33.35
C PHE A 707 8.12 9.23 32.61
N GLY A 708 7.21 8.30 32.88
CA GLY A 708 5.95 8.11 32.15
C GLY A 708 6.10 7.08 31.03
N LEU A 709 6.76 5.96 31.32
CA LEU A 709 7.16 4.94 30.34
C LEU A 709 6.24 3.70 30.43
N PRO A 710 6.06 2.97 29.31
CA PRO A 710 5.24 1.77 29.29
C PRO A 710 5.89 0.59 30.07
N ALA A 711 5.12 -0.46 30.29
CA ALA A 711 5.43 -1.51 31.27
C ALA A 711 6.66 -2.38 30.91
N GLU A 712 7.06 -2.35 29.64
CA GLU A 712 8.09 -3.21 29.05
C GLU A 712 9.44 -2.48 28.95
N GLU A 713 9.47 -1.18 29.24
CA GLU A 713 10.69 -0.39 29.38
C GLU A 713 11.26 -0.54 30.79
N PHE A 714 12.55 -0.90 30.93
CA PHE A 714 13.15 -1.19 32.23
C PHE A 714 14.53 -0.55 32.46
N LEU A 715 14.85 -0.30 33.73
CA LEU A 715 16.08 0.36 34.15
C LEU A 715 17.29 -0.58 34.05
N ILE A 716 18.15 -0.36 33.04
CA ILE A 716 19.42 -1.08 32.88
C ILE A 716 20.40 -0.61 33.97
N ASN A 717 20.63 0.70 34.07
CA ASN A 717 21.51 1.26 35.07
C ASN A 717 21.26 2.76 35.32
N ASP A 718 21.79 3.29 36.42
CA ASP A 718 21.74 4.72 36.71
C ASP A 718 23.09 5.27 37.20
N PHE A 719 23.33 6.55 37.01
CA PHE A 719 24.56 7.26 37.38
C PHE A 719 24.27 8.64 37.97
N THR A 720 24.78 8.91 39.17
CA THR A 720 24.80 10.27 39.75
C THR A 720 25.82 11.14 39.01
N CYS A 721 25.36 12.28 38.49
CA CYS A 721 26.15 13.22 37.70
C CYS A 721 25.61 14.66 37.83
N HIS A 722 26.33 15.63 37.28
CA HIS A 722 25.90 17.03 37.19
C HIS A 722 25.59 17.41 35.74
N LEU A 723 24.37 17.88 35.47
CA LEU A 723 24.00 18.48 34.20
C LEU A 723 24.48 19.94 34.16
N LYS A 724 25.24 20.29 33.13
CA LYS A 724 25.87 21.60 32.99
C LYS A 724 24.99 22.59 32.22
N ARG A 725 24.29 23.45 32.96
CA ARG A 725 23.50 24.59 32.45
C ARG A 725 24.13 25.90 32.94
N LYS A 726 23.39 27.02 32.94
CA LYS A 726 23.84 28.30 33.55
C LYS A 726 24.23 28.14 35.04
N LEU A 727 23.55 27.23 35.74
CA LEU A 727 23.95 26.70 37.05
C LEU A 727 24.11 25.18 36.89
N PRO A 728 25.17 24.54 37.44
CA PRO A 728 25.29 23.09 37.47
C PRO A 728 24.17 22.47 38.31
N MET A 729 23.52 21.43 37.81
CA MET A 729 22.45 20.73 38.50
C MET A 729 22.83 19.29 38.81
N GLN A 730 22.99 18.95 40.08
CA GLN A 730 23.17 17.57 40.52
C GLN A 730 21.89 16.77 40.28
N GLY A 731 22.02 15.56 39.73
CA GLY A 731 20.90 14.66 39.48
C GLY A 731 21.39 13.24 39.19
N ARG A 732 20.49 12.42 38.64
CA ARG A 732 20.78 11.06 38.18
C ARG A 732 20.40 10.91 36.71
N LEU A 733 21.31 10.32 35.96
CA LEU A 733 21.11 9.86 34.59
C LEU A 733 20.66 8.40 34.65
N PHE A 734 19.55 8.06 34.00
CA PHE A 734 18.95 6.74 33.95
C PHE A 734 19.07 6.20 32.53
N LEU A 735 19.53 4.95 32.40
CA LEU A 735 19.74 4.27 31.13
C LEU A 735 18.76 3.11 31.02
N SER A 736 18.05 3.06 29.90
CA SER A 736 17.01 2.08 29.57
C SER A 736 17.22 1.56 28.14
N PRO A 737 16.50 0.52 27.70
CA PRO A 737 16.58 0.01 26.34
C PRO A 737 16.48 1.12 25.28
N ARG A 738 15.40 1.90 25.26
CA ARG A 738 15.13 2.90 24.21
C ARG A 738 15.53 4.33 24.60
N ILE A 739 15.69 4.64 25.89
CA ILE A 739 15.92 6.03 26.35
C ILE A 739 17.20 6.28 27.17
N ILE A 740 17.67 7.52 27.12
CA ILE A 740 18.44 8.19 28.18
C ILE A 740 17.54 9.19 28.89
N GLY A 741 17.29 9.00 30.20
CA GLY A 741 16.55 9.93 31.04
C GLY A 741 17.44 10.68 32.04
N PHE A 742 17.12 11.93 32.35
CA PHE A 742 17.74 12.69 33.45
C PHE A 742 16.68 13.21 34.42
N TYR A 743 16.94 13.08 35.71
CA TYR A 743 16.11 13.65 36.77
C TYR A 743 16.97 14.32 37.86
N ALA A 744 16.58 15.55 38.21
CA ALA A 744 17.10 16.31 39.34
C ALA A 744 15.94 16.95 40.11
N ASN A 745 16.07 17.05 41.43
CA ASN A 745 15.17 17.82 42.28
C ASN A 745 16.01 18.74 43.17
N LEU A 746 15.91 20.06 42.95
CA LEU A 746 16.69 21.07 43.66
C LEU A 746 15.73 22.10 44.25
N PHE A 747 15.67 22.20 45.58
CA PHE A 747 14.71 23.05 46.31
C PHE A 747 13.24 22.87 45.88
N GLY A 748 12.83 21.64 45.54
CA GLY A 748 11.48 21.32 45.07
C GLY A 748 11.28 21.50 43.56
N HIS A 749 12.15 22.23 42.87
CA HIS A 749 12.14 22.32 41.41
C HIS A 749 12.65 21.03 40.78
N LYS A 750 11.71 20.23 40.28
CA LYS A 750 11.98 19.02 39.50
C LYS A 750 12.36 19.39 38.07
N THR A 751 13.54 18.98 37.63
CA THR A 751 13.94 18.96 36.22
C THR A 751 13.95 17.51 35.76
N LYS A 752 13.07 17.16 34.82
CA LYS A 752 12.95 15.82 34.24
C LYS A 752 12.93 15.94 32.71
N PHE A 753 13.72 15.15 32.00
CA PHE A 753 13.60 14.97 30.55
C PHE A 753 14.17 13.62 30.14
N PHE A 754 13.83 13.16 28.93
CA PHE A 754 14.51 12.05 28.26
C PHE A 754 14.58 12.29 26.76
N PHE A 755 15.45 11.55 26.08
CA PHE A 755 15.55 11.46 24.63
C PHE A 755 15.91 10.02 24.22
N LEU A 756 15.67 9.66 22.96
CA LEU A 756 15.92 8.31 22.45
C LEU A 756 17.42 8.09 22.19
N TRP A 757 17.89 6.85 22.22
CA TRP A 757 19.25 6.55 21.70
C TRP A 757 19.36 6.85 20.20
N GLU A 758 18.25 6.71 19.46
CA GLU A 758 18.11 7.02 18.03
C GLU A 758 18.17 8.54 17.73
N ASP A 759 17.81 9.38 18.69
CA ASP A 759 17.90 10.85 18.56
C ASP A 759 19.37 11.33 18.55
N ILE A 760 20.31 10.49 18.98
CA ILE A 760 21.72 10.86 19.17
C ILE A 760 22.45 10.89 17.82
N ASP A 761 23.21 11.96 17.65
CA ASP A 761 24.08 12.25 16.50
C ASP A 761 25.53 11.86 16.84
N ASP A 762 26.01 12.24 18.02
CA ASP A 762 27.37 12.00 18.50
C ASP A 762 27.46 12.03 20.06
N ILE A 763 28.44 11.34 20.64
CA ILE A 763 28.79 11.36 22.06
C ILE A 763 30.30 11.59 22.24
N GLN A 764 30.65 12.82 22.64
CA GLN A 764 32.05 13.25 22.79
C GLN A 764 32.50 13.24 24.26
N VAL A 765 33.72 12.75 24.51
CA VAL A 765 34.40 12.87 25.81
C VAL A 765 35.23 14.14 25.83
N ILE A 766 34.78 15.15 26.57
CA ILE A 766 35.53 16.39 26.81
C ILE A 766 36.53 16.13 27.96
N PRO A 767 37.84 16.40 27.74
CA PRO A 767 38.88 16.14 28.73
C PRO A 767 38.80 17.05 29.97
N PRO A 768 39.49 16.70 31.08
CA PRO A 768 39.53 17.51 32.29
C PRO A 768 40.02 18.94 32.04
N SER A 769 39.30 19.92 32.59
CA SER A 769 39.63 21.34 32.51
C SER A 769 39.10 22.10 33.73
N LEU A 770 39.55 23.34 33.93
CA LEU A 770 38.95 24.25 34.90
C LEU A 770 37.43 24.43 34.64
N ALA A 771 37.03 24.49 33.37
CA ALA A 771 35.64 24.61 32.97
C ALA A 771 34.80 23.35 33.27
N THR A 772 35.41 22.18 33.50
CA THR A 772 34.72 20.92 33.89
C THR A 772 35.02 20.53 35.34
N MET A 773 35.55 21.47 36.14
CA MET A 773 35.90 21.28 37.56
C MET A 773 36.87 20.12 37.81
N GLY A 774 37.88 19.97 36.93
CA GLY A 774 38.95 18.98 37.06
C GLY A 774 38.55 17.53 36.71
N GLY A 775 37.29 17.26 36.39
CA GLY A 775 36.84 15.96 35.90
C GLY A 775 36.62 15.95 34.37
N PRO A 776 36.69 14.78 33.71
CA PRO A 776 36.19 14.62 32.34
C PRO A 776 34.66 14.77 32.30
N SER A 777 34.11 15.03 31.12
CA SER A 777 32.65 15.20 30.94
C SER A 777 32.18 14.64 29.59
N LEU A 778 30.94 14.16 29.56
CA LEU A 778 30.26 13.66 28.36
C LEU A 778 29.44 14.78 27.73
N LEU A 779 29.58 14.97 26.42
CA LEU A 779 28.74 15.83 25.60
C LEU A 779 27.95 14.95 24.65
N ILE A 780 26.63 14.88 24.83
CA ILE A 780 25.71 14.21 23.92
C ILE A 780 25.13 15.27 22.98
N ILE A 781 25.20 15.02 21.68
CA ILE A 781 24.67 15.87 20.61
C ILE A 781 23.49 15.13 19.98
N LEU A 782 22.34 15.79 19.88
CA LEU A 782 21.15 15.24 19.22
C LEU A 782 21.03 15.74 17.79
N ARG A 783 20.47 14.90 16.92
CA ARG A 783 20.18 15.19 15.52
C ARG A 783 19.29 16.43 15.40
N ARG A 784 19.43 17.17 14.30
CA ARG A 784 18.72 18.44 14.10
C ARG A 784 17.20 18.25 14.22
N GLY A 785 16.56 18.99 15.13
CA GLY A 785 15.12 18.89 15.40
C GLY A 785 14.66 17.73 16.30
N ARG A 786 15.56 16.82 16.72
CA ARG A 786 15.25 15.70 17.62
C ARG A 786 15.39 16.07 19.10
N GLY A 787 14.73 15.32 19.99
CA GLY A 787 14.75 15.54 21.44
C GLY A 787 14.19 16.90 21.92
N MET A 788 13.29 17.54 21.18
CA MET A 788 12.85 18.91 21.43
C MET A 788 12.16 19.15 22.78
N ASP A 789 11.50 18.14 23.36
CA ASP A 789 10.95 18.24 24.73
C ASP A 789 12.05 18.41 25.78
N ALA A 790 13.21 17.78 25.56
CA ALA A 790 14.38 17.88 26.42
C ALA A 790 15.15 19.21 26.26
N LYS A 791 14.73 20.11 25.35
CA LYS A 791 15.38 21.41 25.08
C LYS A 791 15.64 22.25 26.32
N HIS A 792 14.80 22.16 27.35
CA HIS A 792 15.03 22.87 28.62
C HIS A 792 16.27 22.36 29.39
N GLY A 793 16.67 21.10 29.20
CA GLY A 793 17.86 20.48 29.77
C GLY A 793 19.15 20.77 29.00
N ALA A 794 19.06 21.17 27.74
CA ALA A 794 20.23 21.43 26.89
C ALA A 794 21.08 22.60 27.42
N LYS A 795 22.38 22.52 27.18
CA LYS A 795 23.39 23.55 27.51
C LYS A 795 23.33 24.73 26.53
N ALA A 796 23.17 24.42 25.24
CA ALA A 796 23.08 25.36 24.14
C ALA A 796 22.40 24.70 22.93
N LEU A 797 21.91 25.53 22.00
CA LEU A 797 21.65 25.14 20.63
C LEU A 797 22.94 25.36 19.81
N ASP A 798 23.24 24.45 18.89
CA ASP A 798 24.27 24.64 17.87
C ASP A 798 23.81 25.68 16.82
N PRO A 799 24.70 26.43 16.14
CA PRO A 799 24.38 27.09 14.86
C PRO A 799 23.51 26.26 13.90
N ASP A 800 23.75 24.94 13.81
CA ASP A 800 22.97 24.03 12.94
C ASP A 800 21.55 23.71 13.47
N GLY A 801 21.19 24.17 14.67
CA GLY A 801 19.93 23.81 15.34
C GLY A 801 19.95 22.47 16.07
N ARG A 802 21.13 21.89 16.34
CA ARG A 802 21.31 20.65 17.14
C ARG A 802 21.27 20.94 18.65
N LEU A 803 20.68 20.05 19.44
CA LEU A 803 20.66 20.18 20.91
C LEU A 803 21.88 19.52 21.54
N ARG A 804 22.52 20.20 22.50
CA ARG A 804 23.75 19.74 23.17
C ARG A 804 23.56 19.59 24.68
N PHE A 805 23.79 18.40 25.22
CA PHE A 805 23.68 18.07 26.65
C PHE A 805 25.05 17.71 27.22
N GLN A 806 25.55 18.47 28.20
CA GLN A 806 26.84 18.17 28.84
C GLN A 806 26.65 17.69 30.28
N PHE A 807 27.09 16.46 30.55
CA PHE A 807 27.08 15.82 31.86
C PHE A 807 28.52 15.72 32.39
N GLN A 808 28.76 16.19 33.61
CA GLN A 808 30.08 16.22 34.25
C GLN A 808 30.03 15.66 35.67
N SER A 809 31.19 15.48 36.31
CA SER A 809 31.29 15.10 37.73
C SER A 809 30.49 13.81 38.06
N PHE A 810 30.72 12.76 37.26
CA PHE A 810 30.20 11.41 37.50
C PHE A 810 30.94 10.73 38.65
N VAL A 811 30.22 10.02 39.53
CA VAL A 811 30.82 9.25 40.64
C VAL A 811 31.79 8.16 40.16
N SER A 812 31.56 7.60 38.96
CA SER A 812 32.53 6.73 38.28
C SER A 812 32.47 6.98 36.77
N PHE A 813 33.28 7.92 36.29
CA PHE A 813 33.26 8.33 34.88
C PHE A 813 33.61 7.18 33.92
N SER A 814 34.61 6.36 34.25
CA SER A 814 35.05 5.25 33.38
C SER A 814 33.97 4.20 33.19
N VAL A 815 33.17 3.90 34.23
CA VAL A 815 32.03 2.99 34.14
C VAL A 815 30.86 3.64 33.40
N ALA A 816 30.54 4.91 33.71
CA ALA A 816 29.48 5.65 33.02
C ALA A 816 29.73 5.77 31.52
N ASN A 817 30.93 6.25 31.14
CA ASN A 817 31.36 6.36 29.75
C ASN A 817 31.28 5.01 29.03
N ARG A 818 31.85 3.94 29.59
CA ARG A 818 31.81 2.61 28.96
C ARG A 818 30.38 2.10 28.76
N THR A 819 29.49 2.25 29.75
CA THR A 819 28.09 1.81 29.64
C THR A 819 27.30 2.63 28.62
N ILE A 820 27.48 3.95 28.60
CA ILE A 820 26.76 4.84 27.67
C ILE A 820 27.26 4.63 26.22
N MET A 821 28.58 4.57 26.03
CA MET A 821 29.18 4.33 24.70
C MET A 821 28.83 2.94 24.17
N ALA A 822 28.78 1.90 25.02
CA ALA A 822 28.37 0.56 24.60
C ALA A 822 26.89 0.51 24.18
N LEU A 823 25.97 1.08 24.98
CA LEU A 823 24.54 1.13 24.64
C LEU A 823 24.26 1.98 23.40
N TRP A 824 25.02 3.06 23.18
CA TRP A 824 24.93 3.86 21.96
C TRP A 824 25.53 3.13 20.74
N LYS A 825 26.76 2.60 20.81
CA LYS A 825 27.35 1.74 19.76
C LYS A 825 26.39 0.60 19.38
N ALA A 826 25.79 -0.07 20.36
CA ALA A 826 24.84 -1.17 20.17
C ALA A 826 23.55 -0.78 19.40
N ARG A 827 23.28 0.51 19.18
CA ARG A 827 22.07 1.02 18.50
C ARG A 827 22.36 1.94 17.31
N ALA A 828 23.51 2.62 17.31
CA ALA A 828 23.93 3.53 16.23
C ALA A 828 24.67 2.81 15.10
N LEU A 829 25.25 1.64 15.37
CA LEU A 829 25.97 0.83 14.39
C LEU A 829 25.05 -0.23 13.77
N SER A 830 25.10 -0.36 12.44
CA SER A 830 24.45 -1.47 11.73
C SER A 830 25.08 -2.82 12.10
N PRO A 831 24.44 -3.96 11.79
CA PRO A 831 25.06 -5.27 12.01
C PRO A 831 26.42 -5.41 11.32
N GLU A 832 26.59 -4.88 10.10
CA GLU A 832 27.88 -4.90 9.40
C GLU A 832 28.94 -4.07 10.17
N GLN A 833 28.58 -2.87 10.63
CA GLN A 833 29.46 -2.02 11.42
C GLN A 833 29.78 -2.60 12.81
N LYS A 834 28.86 -3.40 13.40
CA LYS A 834 29.12 -4.15 14.63
C LYS A 834 30.10 -5.29 14.43
N VAL A 835 30.05 -5.98 13.27
CA VAL A 835 31.07 -6.99 12.92
C VAL A 835 32.43 -6.30 12.80
N GLN A 836 32.55 -5.28 11.95
CA GLN A 836 33.79 -4.52 11.74
C GLN A 836 34.40 -3.99 13.05
N ILE A 837 33.60 -3.43 13.96
CA ILE A 837 34.09 -2.92 15.25
C ILE A 837 34.36 -4.04 16.28
N ALA A 838 33.68 -5.18 16.19
CA ALA A 838 34.05 -6.37 16.96
C ALA A 838 35.37 -6.98 16.45
N GLU A 839 35.62 -6.94 15.13
CA GLU A 839 36.91 -7.33 14.55
C GLU A 839 38.02 -6.38 14.99
N GLU A 840 37.83 -5.05 14.93
CA GLU A 840 38.75 -4.05 15.48
C GLU A 840 39.06 -4.26 16.98
N GLU A 841 38.03 -4.45 17.82
CA GLU A 841 38.23 -4.69 19.26
C GLU A 841 38.79 -6.10 19.57
N SER A 842 38.67 -7.06 18.64
CA SER A 842 39.32 -8.38 18.75
C SER A 842 40.79 -8.35 18.32
N GLY A 843 41.13 -7.62 17.26
CA GLY A 843 42.50 -7.32 16.83
C GLY A 843 43.28 -6.50 17.87
N ALA A 844 42.60 -5.81 18.78
CA ALA A 844 43.22 -5.19 19.96
C ALA A 844 43.57 -6.18 21.10
N ARG A 845 43.26 -7.48 20.95
CA ARG A 845 43.47 -8.52 21.99
C ARG A 845 44.06 -9.83 21.49
N THR A 846 44.37 -9.96 20.20
CA THR A 846 45.05 -11.14 19.63
C THR A 846 46.01 -10.66 18.56
N LEU A 847 47.14 -11.38 18.39
CA LEU A 847 48.33 -11.03 17.61
C LEU A 847 49.21 -9.92 18.28
N GLN A 848 50.50 -10.07 18.61
CA GLN A 848 51.47 -11.18 18.66
C GLN A 848 51.18 -12.40 17.79
N GLY A 849 51.39 -12.21 16.50
CA GLY A 849 51.25 -13.19 15.43
C GLY A 849 51.38 -12.44 14.11
N GLU A 850 52.15 -12.98 13.18
CA GLU A 850 52.41 -12.34 11.89
C GLU A 850 51.35 -12.76 10.89
N GLU A 851 50.72 -11.79 10.20
CA GLU A 851 50.43 -11.87 8.75
C GLU A 851 49.93 -10.49 8.26
N ILE A 852 50.08 -10.21 6.97
CA ILE A 852 49.82 -8.88 6.37
C ILE A 852 48.47 -8.92 5.63
N GLY A 853 47.42 -8.40 6.27
CA GLY A 853 46.08 -8.23 5.70
C GLY A 853 45.82 -6.82 5.14
N SER A 854 44.89 -6.73 4.18
CA SER A 854 44.48 -5.47 3.51
C SER A 854 43.79 -4.50 4.47
N PHE A 855 44.14 -3.21 4.39
CA PHE A 855 43.74 -2.18 5.36
C PHE A 855 42.46 -1.39 5.00
N LEU A 856 41.99 -1.45 3.75
CA LEU A 856 40.69 -0.90 3.38
C LEU A 856 39.62 -1.97 3.65
N VAL A 857 38.64 -1.66 4.51
CA VAL A 857 37.57 -2.57 4.95
C VAL A 857 36.94 -3.30 3.76
N LEU A 858 37.15 -4.62 3.70
CA LEU A 858 36.92 -5.43 2.49
C LEU A 858 36.04 -6.66 2.73
N GLU A 859 35.18 -6.58 3.75
CA GLU A 859 34.07 -7.51 3.92
C GLU A 859 32.93 -7.21 2.90
N ASP A 860 32.17 -8.25 2.55
CA ASP A 860 30.94 -8.28 1.73
C ASP A 860 30.97 -7.71 0.28
N ALA A 861 32.03 -7.04 -0.16
CA ALA A 861 32.19 -6.63 -1.56
C ALA A 861 32.60 -7.82 -2.46
N ASN A 862 31.63 -8.58 -2.98
CA ASN A 862 31.87 -9.70 -3.91
C ASN A 862 32.50 -9.23 -5.24
N MET A 863 33.83 -9.30 -5.31
CA MET A 863 34.65 -8.84 -6.43
C MET A 863 34.44 -9.67 -7.70
N SER A 864 34.27 -9.01 -8.83
CA SER A 864 34.23 -9.62 -10.17
C SER A 864 35.42 -9.15 -11.00
N GLU A 865 36.13 -10.06 -11.66
CA GLU A 865 37.13 -9.67 -12.67
C GLU A 865 36.44 -8.94 -13.84
N VAL A 866 36.98 -7.79 -14.25
CA VAL A 866 36.40 -6.94 -15.31
C VAL A 866 37.38 -6.59 -16.43
N PHE A 867 38.67 -6.77 -16.19
CA PHE A 867 39.74 -6.64 -17.17
C PHE A 867 40.90 -7.54 -16.77
N SER A 868 41.49 -8.23 -17.75
CA SER A 868 42.74 -8.96 -17.62
C SER A 868 43.51 -8.81 -18.94
N SER A 869 44.79 -8.44 -18.88
CA SER A 869 45.67 -8.37 -20.05
C SER A 869 47.14 -8.37 -19.65
N ALA A 870 47.96 -9.06 -20.44
CA ALA A 870 49.40 -8.78 -20.48
C ALA A 870 49.65 -7.46 -21.25
N VAL A 871 50.70 -6.73 -20.86
CA VAL A 871 51.11 -5.44 -21.46
C VAL A 871 52.64 -5.44 -21.65
N ASP A 872 53.12 -5.16 -22.87
CA ASP A 872 54.55 -5.21 -23.27
C ASP A 872 55.36 -3.97 -22.81
N VAL A 873 55.33 -3.74 -21.50
CA VAL A 873 55.94 -2.63 -20.75
C VAL A 873 56.51 -3.16 -19.43
N ASP A 874 57.62 -2.59 -18.94
CA ASP A 874 58.14 -2.95 -17.61
C ASP A 874 57.36 -2.25 -16.48
N ILE A 875 57.37 -2.88 -15.30
CA ILE A 875 56.46 -2.49 -14.21
C ILE A 875 56.62 -1.05 -13.72
N ASN A 876 57.81 -0.44 -13.87
CA ASN A 876 58.01 0.95 -13.44
C ASN A 876 57.33 1.91 -14.41
N THR A 877 57.52 1.71 -15.71
CA THR A 877 56.85 2.49 -16.77
C THR A 877 55.33 2.27 -16.76
N LEU A 878 54.85 1.07 -16.40
CA LEU A 878 53.41 0.84 -16.23
C LEU A 878 52.85 1.59 -15.00
N MET A 879 53.61 1.66 -13.89
CA MET A 879 53.21 2.40 -12.69
C MET A 879 53.20 3.94 -12.86
N GLU A 880 53.75 4.49 -13.95
CA GLU A 880 53.58 5.91 -14.29
C GLU A 880 52.10 6.32 -14.48
N LEU A 881 51.21 5.35 -14.77
CA LEU A 881 49.75 5.53 -14.78
C LEU A 881 49.19 5.91 -13.40
N PHE A 882 49.90 5.61 -12.31
CA PHE A 882 49.45 5.79 -10.93
C PHE A 882 50.33 6.75 -10.10
N ASP A 883 51.27 7.48 -10.70
CA ASP A 883 52.25 8.30 -9.97
C ASP A 883 52.03 9.82 -10.06
N GLY A 884 50.86 10.27 -10.50
CA GLY A 884 50.49 11.68 -10.64
C GLY A 884 51.16 12.35 -11.85
N SER A 885 51.60 11.53 -12.81
CA SER A 885 52.43 11.94 -13.94
C SER A 885 51.65 12.75 -14.99
N SER A 886 52.37 13.36 -15.93
CA SER A 886 51.74 13.95 -17.11
C SER A 886 51.08 12.90 -18.02
N LEU A 887 51.55 11.65 -17.96
CA LEU A 887 51.00 10.51 -18.71
C LEU A 887 49.65 10.08 -18.11
N GLU A 888 49.56 9.91 -16.79
CA GLU A 888 48.32 9.61 -16.07
C GLU A 888 47.21 10.61 -16.45
N ARG A 889 47.49 11.92 -16.41
CA ARG A 889 46.51 12.94 -16.79
C ARG A 889 46.08 12.79 -18.26
N ARG A 890 47.02 12.65 -19.21
CA ARG A 890 46.67 12.53 -20.65
C ARG A 890 45.85 11.28 -20.95
N VAL A 891 46.15 10.15 -20.31
CA VAL A 891 45.38 8.91 -20.45
C VAL A 891 43.98 9.09 -19.88
N MET A 892 43.84 9.64 -18.67
CA MET A 892 42.54 9.85 -18.03
C MET A 892 41.66 10.85 -18.78
N GLU A 893 42.22 11.96 -19.27
CA GLU A 893 41.52 12.92 -20.12
C GLU A 893 41.01 12.27 -21.42
N LYS A 894 41.85 11.46 -22.09
CA LYS A 894 41.47 10.69 -23.30
C LYS A 894 40.39 9.64 -23.06
N VAL A 895 40.20 9.21 -21.81
CA VAL A 895 39.20 8.21 -21.37
C VAL A 895 37.94 8.90 -20.80
N GLY A 896 37.82 10.22 -20.95
CA GLY A 896 36.62 10.99 -20.59
C GLY A 896 36.56 11.43 -19.13
N CYS A 897 37.68 11.40 -18.39
CA CYS A 897 37.82 11.97 -17.06
C CYS A 897 38.28 13.44 -17.17
N VAL A 898 37.32 14.36 -17.24
CA VAL A 898 37.53 15.82 -17.28
C VAL A 898 37.88 16.33 -15.87
N ASP A 899 38.52 17.51 -15.78
CA ASP A 899 38.96 18.13 -14.52
C ASP A 899 39.87 17.22 -13.65
N TYR A 900 40.67 16.34 -14.29
CA TYR A 900 41.46 15.32 -13.58
C TYR A 900 42.54 15.91 -12.67
N SER A 901 42.38 15.69 -11.37
CA SER A 901 43.26 16.18 -10.31
C SER A 901 43.54 15.09 -9.28
N VAL A 902 44.74 15.12 -8.70
CA VAL A 902 45.26 14.06 -7.85
C VAL A 902 46.28 14.61 -6.85
N THR A 903 46.28 14.08 -5.62
CA THR A 903 47.26 14.43 -4.59
C THR A 903 48.55 13.62 -4.78
N PRO A 904 49.70 14.08 -4.23
CA PRO A 904 50.86 13.21 -4.06
C PRO A 904 50.52 11.96 -3.20
N TRP A 905 51.36 10.93 -3.33
CA TRP A 905 51.33 9.75 -2.47
C TRP A 905 51.86 10.07 -1.06
N GLU A 906 51.06 9.80 -0.04
CA GLU A 906 51.41 9.92 1.38
C GLU A 906 51.61 8.53 1.99
N ALA A 907 52.65 8.33 2.80
CA ALA A 907 52.93 7.04 3.45
C ALA A 907 52.04 6.84 4.69
N VAL A 908 51.34 5.71 4.76
CA VAL A 908 50.39 5.40 5.85
C VAL A 908 51.02 4.49 6.90
N LYS A 909 51.50 3.31 6.52
CA LYS A 909 52.06 2.30 7.44
C LYS A 909 52.86 1.23 6.68
N GLY A 910 54.18 1.18 6.91
CA GLY A 910 55.07 0.28 6.16
C GLY A 910 55.22 0.73 4.70
N ASP A 911 55.39 -0.23 3.78
CA ASP A 911 55.52 0.00 2.32
C ASP A 911 54.17 0.39 1.64
N VAL A 912 53.23 1.00 2.39
CA VAL A 912 51.85 1.31 1.96
C VAL A 912 51.64 2.82 1.85
N TYR A 913 51.18 3.25 0.69
CA TYR A 913 50.97 4.66 0.32
C TYR A 913 49.51 4.91 -0.05
N GLN A 914 48.99 6.12 0.21
CA GLN A 914 47.62 6.54 -0.10
C GLN A 914 47.61 7.88 -0.84
N ARG A 915 46.64 8.10 -1.75
CA ARG A 915 46.36 9.39 -2.40
C ARG A 915 44.86 9.60 -2.64
N GLN A 916 44.46 10.84 -2.93
CA GLN A 916 43.09 11.21 -3.31
C GLN A 916 43.06 11.69 -4.77
N ILE A 917 41.98 11.36 -5.48
CA ILE A 917 41.73 11.67 -6.89
C ILE A 917 40.35 12.31 -7.03
N TYR A 918 40.23 13.29 -7.92
CA TYR A 918 38.97 13.90 -8.31
C TYR A 918 38.91 14.15 -9.82
N PHE A 919 37.77 13.82 -10.43
CA PHE A 919 37.48 14.08 -11.85
C PHE A 919 35.96 14.11 -12.11
N LYS A 920 35.57 14.51 -13.31
CA LYS A 920 34.18 14.48 -13.81
C LYS A 920 34.08 13.63 -15.05
N PHE A 921 32.97 12.93 -15.24
CA PHE A 921 32.72 12.23 -16.49
C PHE A 921 32.28 13.21 -17.59
N ASP A 922 32.93 13.17 -18.76
CA ASP A 922 32.45 13.87 -19.95
C ASP A 922 31.05 13.37 -20.33
N LYS A 923 30.12 14.30 -20.57
CA LYS A 923 28.75 14.04 -21.00
C LYS A 923 28.66 13.52 -22.44
N ASN A 924 29.71 13.67 -23.24
CA ASN A 924 29.77 13.10 -24.59
C ASN A 924 30.15 11.61 -24.58
N LEU A 925 30.98 11.19 -23.62
CA LEU A 925 31.49 9.82 -23.51
C LEU A 925 30.69 8.97 -22.50
N SER A 926 30.19 9.58 -21.43
CA SER A 926 29.30 8.94 -20.46
C SER A 926 27.85 9.39 -20.65
N ARG A 927 26.93 8.40 -20.74
CA ARG A 927 25.47 8.64 -20.69
C ARG A 927 24.98 9.20 -19.36
N TYR A 928 25.84 9.22 -18.34
CA TYR A 928 25.55 9.77 -17.01
C TYR A 928 26.69 10.72 -16.64
N GLY A 929 26.41 12.03 -16.65
CA GLY A 929 27.32 13.01 -16.06
C GLY A 929 27.40 12.82 -14.54
N GLY A 930 28.54 13.14 -13.96
CA GLY A 930 28.78 13.02 -12.53
C GLY A 930 30.20 13.43 -12.15
N GLU A 931 30.39 13.73 -10.88
CA GLU A 931 31.69 14.00 -10.28
C GLU A 931 32.12 12.79 -9.45
N VAL A 932 33.41 12.49 -9.42
CA VAL A 932 33.97 11.33 -8.73
C VAL A 932 35.03 11.80 -7.74
N THR A 933 34.87 11.37 -6.49
CA THR A 933 35.90 11.47 -5.46
C THR A 933 36.40 10.06 -5.17
N SER A 934 37.69 9.82 -5.30
CA SER A 934 38.28 8.48 -5.20
C SER A 934 39.51 8.45 -4.29
N THR A 935 39.57 7.48 -3.38
CA THR A 935 40.75 7.19 -2.56
C THR A 935 41.50 6.01 -3.18
N GLN A 936 42.78 6.18 -3.49
CA GLN A 936 43.67 5.10 -3.93
C GLN A 936 44.71 4.77 -2.86
N GLN A 937 45.03 3.48 -2.72
CA GLN A 937 46.09 2.97 -1.87
C GLN A 937 46.97 2.00 -2.68
N LYS A 938 48.31 2.12 -2.61
CA LYS A 938 49.23 1.17 -3.26
C LYS A 938 50.20 0.52 -2.26
N ALA A 939 50.50 -0.76 -2.51
CA ALA A 939 51.44 -1.57 -1.74
C ALA A 939 52.16 -2.58 -2.66
N PRO A 940 53.40 -3.01 -2.35
CA PRO A 940 54.04 -4.11 -3.06
C PRO A 940 53.33 -5.44 -2.77
N LEU A 941 53.29 -6.35 -3.75
CA LEU A 941 52.77 -7.70 -3.54
C LEU A 941 53.66 -8.51 -2.57
N PRO A 942 53.14 -9.54 -1.87
CA PRO A 942 53.91 -10.33 -0.90
C PRO A 942 55.14 -11.04 -1.49
N ASN A 943 55.10 -11.34 -2.79
CA ASN A 943 56.21 -11.92 -3.57
C ASN A 943 57.31 -10.89 -3.92
N LYS A 944 57.06 -9.59 -3.70
CA LYS A 944 57.85 -8.42 -4.15
C LYS A 944 58.11 -8.32 -5.66
N ASN A 945 57.35 -9.07 -6.47
CA ASN A 945 57.41 -9.09 -7.94
C ASN A 945 56.22 -8.36 -8.58
N GLY A 946 55.61 -7.40 -7.88
CA GLY A 946 54.42 -6.70 -8.37
C GLY A 946 53.89 -5.64 -7.42
N TRP A 947 52.86 -4.92 -7.88
CA TRP A 947 52.13 -3.91 -7.11
C TRP A 947 50.64 -4.28 -7.03
N LEU A 948 50.07 -4.01 -5.86
CA LEU A 948 48.62 -3.96 -5.64
C LEU A 948 48.21 -2.49 -5.51
N VAL A 949 47.25 -2.06 -6.31
CA VAL A 949 46.56 -0.77 -6.16
C VAL A 949 45.09 -1.05 -5.86
N GLU A 950 44.60 -0.54 -4.73
CA GLU A 950 43.19 -0.61 -4.35
C GLU A 950 42.58 0.79 -4.42
N GLU A 951 41.36 0.90 -4.93
CA GLU A 951 40.69 2.15 -5.21
C GLU A 951 39.22 2.11 -4.77
N VAL A 952 38.77 3.13 -4.03
CA VAL A 952 37.38 3.29 -3.61
C VAL A 952 36.83 4.60 -4.19
N MET A 953 35.98 4.49 -5.21
CA MET A 953 35.31 5.61 -5.87
C MET A 953 33.91 5.84 -5.28
N ALA A 954 33.61 7.08 -4.90
CA ALA A 954 32.27 7.56 -4.58
C ALA A 954 31.76 8.49 -5.69
N LEU A 955 30.48 8.34 -6.06
CA LEU A 955 29.86 9.02 -7.20
C LEU A 955 28.89 10.12 -6.75
N GLN A 956 29.12 11.36 -7.20
CA GLN A 956 28.30 12.52 -6.89
C GLN A 956 27.60 13.04 -8.15
N GLY A 957 26.36 13.52 -8.04
CA GLY A 957 25.54 13.99 -9.17
C GLY A 957 25.01 12.89 -10.11
N VAL A 958 25.42 11.63 -9.93
CA VAL A 958 24.87 10.47 -10.65
C VAL A 958 23.56 10.02 -9.99
N LEU A 959 22.54 9.69 -10.78
CA LEU A 959 21.28 9.14 -10.28
C LEU A 959 21.51 7.81 -9.52
N LEU A 960 21.19 7.78 -8.23
CA LEU A 960 21.50 6.70 -7.27
C LEU A 960 23.01 6.48 -7.02
N GLY A 961 23.88 7.43 -7.35
CA GLY A 961 25.32 7.34 -7.06
C GLY A 961 25.64 7.31 -5.56
N ASP A 962 24.74 7.86 -4.73
CA ASP A 962 24.80 7.86 -3.27
C ASP A 962 24.29 6.55 -2.63
N TYR A 963 24.00 5.53 -3.43
CA TYR A 963 23.52 4.21 -2.97
C TYR A 963 24.63 3.14 -2.95
N PHE A 964 25.79 3.41 -3.56
CA PHE A 964 26.89 2.45 -3.64
C PHE A 964 28.26 3.12 -3.85
N ASN A 965 29.32 2.50 -3.33
CA ASN A 965 30.70 2.80 -3.71
C ASN A 965 31.21 1.75 -4.71
N LEU A 966 32.15 2.14 -5.57
CA LEU A 966 32.85 1.22 -6.47
C LEU A 966 34.24 0.92 -5.91
N HIS A 967 34.55 -0.37 -5.75
CA HIS A 967 35.84 -0.84 -5.25
C HIS A 967 36.58 -1.48 -6.42
N LEU A 968 37.69 -0.88 -6.87
CA LEU A 968 38.56 -1.47 -7.88
C LEU A 968 39.84 -1.98 -7.22
N ARG A 969 40.32 -3.13 -7.68
CA ARG A 969 41.62 -3.69 -7.30
C ARG A 969 42.39 -4.00 -8.57
N TYR A 970 43.47 -3.28 -8.79
CA TYR A 970 44.44 -3.52 -9.86
C TYR A 970 45.60 -4.32 -9.26
N GLN A 971 45.79 -5.55 -9.72
CA GLN A 971 46.95 -6.37 -9.41
C GLN A 971 47.87 -6.38 -10.65
N ILE A 972 49.14 -6.06 -10.44
CA ILE A 972 50.15 -5.91 -11.49
C ILE A 972 51.35 -6.78 -11.13
N ASP A 973 51.59 -7.86 -11.88
CA ASP A 973 52.70 -8.81 -11.68
C ASP A 973 53.74 -8.70 -12.82
N ASP A 974 55.04 -8.78 -12.50
CA ASP A 974 56.15 -8.76 -13.46
C ASP A 974 56.33 -10.12 -14.16
N LEU A 975 56.10 -10.18 -15.48
CA LEU A 975 56.25 -11.39 -16.31
C LEU A 975 57.72 -11.63 -16.72
N SER A 976 58.59 -11.65 -15.71
CA SER A 976 60.04 -11.89 -15.78
C SER A 976 60.86 -10.76 -16.42
N PRO A 977 62.00 -10.36 -15.80
CA PRO A 977 62.87 -9.27 -16.27
C PRO A 977 63.59 -9.53 -17.61
N LYS A 978 63.28 -10.65 -18.30
CA LYS A 978 63.75 -10.96 -19.66
C LYS A 978 62.76 -10.54 -20.75
N LEU A 979 61.46 -10.43 -20.44
CA LEU A 979 60.41 -10.17 -21.43
C LEU A 979 59.97 -8.71 -21.47
N LYS A 980 60.14 -7.95 -20.37
CA LYS A 980 59.59 -6.59 -20.20
C LYS A 980 58.09 -6.54 -20.48
N ALA A 981 57.35 -7.44 -19.85
CA ALA A 981 55.90 -7.44 -19.86
C ALA A 981 55.37 -7.53 -18.43
N CYS A 982 54.18 -6.99 -18.20
CA CYS A 982 53.45 -7.14 -16.94
C CYS A 982 52.11 -7.81 -17.21
N ASP A 983 51.61 -8.60 -16.25
CA ASP A 983 50.25 -9.11 -16.25
C ASP A 983 49.38 -8.19 -15.38
N VAL A 984 48.23 -7.77 -15.89
CA VAL A 984 47.37 -6.76 -15.26
C VAL A 984 45.96 -7.30 -15.09
N HIS A 985 45.59 -7.60 -13.85
CA HIS A 985 44.27 -8.09 -13.47
C HIS A 985 43.50 -7.02 -12.71
N VAL A 986 42.31 -6.66 -13.16
CA VAL A 986 41.45 -5.66 -12.52
C VAL A 986 40.13 -6.27 -12.09
N SER A 987 39.92 -6.32 -10.78
CA SER A 987 38.66 -6.72 -10.15
C SER A 987 37.84 -5.50 -9.74
N LEU A 988 36.51 -5.63 -9.81
CA LEU A 988 35.53 -4.61 -9.47
C LEU A 988 34.46 -5.19 -8.52
N GLY A 989 34.27 -4.53 -7.40
CA GLY A 989 33.20 -4.76 -6.43
C GLY A 989 32.28 -3.54 -6.34
N ILE A 990 31.06 -3.77 -5.85
CA ILE A 990 30.05 -2.71 -5.62
C ILE A 990 29.56 -2.86 -4.18
N ALA A 991 30.04 -1.99 -3.30
CA ALA A 991 29.60 -1.95 -1.91
C ALA A 991 28.31 -1.14 -1.81
N TRP A 992 27.20 -1.78 -1.44
CA TRP A 992 25.88 -1.17 -1.41
C TRP A 992 25.63 -0.46 -0.08
N LEU A 993 25.60 0.88 -0.12
CA LEU A 993 25.32 1.73 1.04
C LEU A 993 23.82 1.87 1.33
N LYS A 994 22.97 1.63 0.32
CA LYS A 994 21.51 1.75 0.40
C LYS A 994 20.83 0.71 -0.49
N SER A 995 19.70 0.17 -0.04
CA SER A 995 18.92 -0.82 -0.80
C SER A 995 18.15 -0.16 -1.96
N THR A 996 18.01 -0.88 -3.07
CA THR A 996 17.23 -0.41 -4.23
C THR A 996 16.69 -1.54 -5.10
N LYS A 997 15.43 -1.43 -5.53
CA LYS A 997 14.79 -2.35 -6.48
C LYS A 997 15.49 -2.46 -7.84
N HIS A 998 16.45 -1.59 -8.13
CA HIS A 998 17.22 -1.56 -9.37
C HIS A 998 18.63 -2.16 -9.27
N GLN A 999 19.04 -2.68 -8.10
CA GLN A 999 20.38 -3.20 -7.80
C GLN A 999 20.96 -4.07 -8.94
N LYS A 1000 20.25 -5.15 -9.34
CA LYS A 1000 20.69 -6.06 -10.42
C LYS A 1000 20.89 -5.38 -11.79
N ARG A 1001 20.13 -4.33 -12.10
CA ARG A 1001 20.27 -3.55 -13.35
C ARG A 1001 21.46 -2.61 -13.27
N ILE A 1002 21.65 -1.96 -12.12
CA ILE A 1002 22.78 -1.06 -11.86
C ILE A 1002 24.10 -1.86 -11.88
N THR A 1003 24.20 -2.96 -11.13
CA THR A 1003 25.36 -3.87 -11.13
C THR A 1003 25.77 -4.28 -12.55
N LYS A 1004 24.83 -4.73 -13.38
CA LYS A 1004 25.14 -5.10 -14.77
C LYS A 1004 25.61 -3.91 -15.62
N SER A 1005 25.04 -2.72 -15.42
CA SER A 1005 25.47 -1.52 -16.15
C SER A 1005 26.84 -1.02 -15.70
N VAL A 1006 27.12 -1.04 -14.39
CA VAL A 1006 28.40 -0.64 -13.80
C VAL A 1006 29.52 -1.56 -14.28
N ILE A 1007 29.35 -2.88 -14.16
CA ILE A 1007 30.33 -3.87 -14.64
C ILE A 1007 30.61 -3.69 -16.14
N SER A 1008 29.57 -3.54 -16.96
CA SER A 1008 29.72 -3.35 -18.41
C SER A 1008 30.43 -2.05 -18.77
N ASN A 1009 30.14 -0.95 -18.08
CA ASN A 1009 30.74 0.36 -18.36
C ASN A 1009 32.20 0.42 -17.86
N SER A 1010 32.48 -0.10 -16.67
CA SER A 1010 33.84 -0.16 -16.12
C SER A 1010 34.75 -1.06 -16.94
N SER A 1011 34.28 -2.23 -17.40
CA SER A 1011 35.06 -3.11 -18.29
C SER A 1011 35.40 -2.44 -19.62
N LEU A 1012 34.47 -1.66 -20.20
CA LEU A 1012 34.74 -0.87 -21.40
C LEU A 1012 35.79 0.22 -21.13
N ARG A 1013 35.60 1.03 -20.08
CA ARG A 1013 36.50 2.13 -19.71
C ARG A 1013 37.92 1.63 -19.40
N LEU A 1014 38.07 0.48 -18.75
CA LEU A 1014 39.39 -0.12 -18.48
C LEU A 1014 40.10 -0.56 -19.76
N LYS A 1015 39.38 -1.13 -20.74
CA LYS A 1015 39.94 -1.48 -22.05
C LYS A 1015 40.40 -0.25 -22.83
N GLU A 1016 39.60 0.82 -22.81
CA GLU A 1016 39.99 2.10 -23.41
C GLU A 1016 41.20 2.72 -22.69
N MET A 1017 41.26 2.64 -21.36
CA MET A 1017 42.38 3.15 -20.56
C MET A 1017 43.70 2.46 -20.87
N PHE A 1018 43.76 1.12 -20.85
CA PHE A 1018 44.99 0.40 -21.17
C PHE A 1018 45.37 0.53 -22.66
N SER A 1019 44.40 0.53 -23.58
CA SER A 1019 44.67 0.84 -25.00
C SER A 1019 45.24 2.25 -25.20
N LYS A 1020 44.77 3.26 -24.47
CA LYS A 1020 45.29 4.65 -24.58
C LYS A 1020 46.64 4.81 -23.88
N LEU A 1021 46.95 3.98 -22.89
CA LEU A 1021 48.29 3.88 -22.31
C LEU A 1021 49.28 3.25 -23.29
N GLU A 1022 48.90 2.18 -24.00
CA GLU A 1022 49.70 1.57 -25.06
C GLU A 1022 49.94 2.55 -26.23
N ASP A 1023 48.93 3.30 -26.67
CA ASP A 1023 49.06 4.37 -27.68
C ASP A 1023 50.08 5.45 -27.27
N GLU A 1024 50.09 5.86 -25.99
CA GLU A 1024 51.03 6.87 -25.47
C GLU A 1024 52.44 6.30 -25.31
N LEU A 1025 52.57 5.08 -24.75
CA LEU A 1025 53.86 4.42 -24.52
C LEU A 1025 54.52 3.92 -25.82
N THR A 1026 53.77 3.80 -26.93
CA THR A 1026 54.32 3.59 -28.27
C THR A 1026 54.69 4.89 -28.99
N GLN A 1027 54.17 6.05 -28.55
CA GLN A 1027 54.60 7.39 -29.00
C GLN A 1027 55.79 7.95 -28.21
N LEU A 1028 56.17 7.30 -27.09
CA LEU A 1028 57.32 7.63 -26.25
C LEU A 1028 58.56 6.74 -26.49
N LYS A 1029 58.47 5.77 -27.42
CA LYS A 1029 59.55 4.86 -27.84
C LYS A 1029 60.16 5.28 -29.18
#